data_AF-A0A096M369-F1
#
_entry.id   AF-A0A096M369-F1
#
_cell.length_a   1.000
_cell.length_b   1.000
_cell.length_c   1.000
_cell.angle_alpha   90.00
_cell.angle_beta   90.00
_cell.angle_gamma   90.00
#
_symmetry.space_group_name_H-M   'P 1'
#
loop_
_entity.id
_entity.type
_entity.pdbx_description
1 polymer ?
#
loop_
_entity_poly.entity_id
_entity_poly.type
_entity_poly.pdbx_seq_one_letter_code
_entity_poly.pdbx_strand_id
1 'polypeptide(L)'
;MENEVFTPLLEQFMLTPLVCWVKSVGHSTVTDGSKLLEYIELVDGIYLNEIMFEINPKATVQRTNKKVNNDPTLRIQNLSILIRQIKAYYQESLQQLVMMPLPNVLVLGRNPLSEQGLEEMRKMLLLLLGCAVQCEKKEEYIERIQTLDFDTKAAIASHIQEVTHNQENVVDLQWLENGEMPPEDLDSLSRNLAFHLKRLVDERDTQLETIVELTQERDCVQLSPLAPIATQSPGDSPSMRRTESRQHLSVELADAKAKIRRLRQELEEKSEQLLDTRQELENMEVELKRIQQESYQLLSDARSARAYRDELDALREKAIRVDKLESELCRYKERLHDIDFYKARVEELKEDNQILLETKTMLEEQLDSTRTRSDKLHLLEKENLQLKSKMHDLEMERDLDRKRMEELLEENLVLEMAQKQSMDESLHLGWELEQLSKTPELTDAPQKSLGEEVNELTSSRLLKLEKENQALLKKVEELKGTASQDNTAKLTKANQENQKLNQKLERLENELMVDRESLRSAESLSTDLMKEKALLEKTLETLRENSERQTKGLEQENKHLSQTISSLRQRCQVGAEARVKDVEKENRVLHESICETTGKLNKLEFERKQLRKELELMKEKGERAEELEIRLQKLERENESLQKKVATLGITCEKVSSLEKENSELEVEGRRLKKKLDALKNMAFQLEALEKENGQLEQENLELRRSTETLRSAGAKAAQLEVENRELESERTQLKRSLELLKASSKKTERLEVSYQGLDTENQRLQKALENSSKKIQQLEAELQEVETENQTLQRNLEELKISSKRLEQLEQENKTLELESSQLEKDKKLLEKENKRLRQQAEIRDSKLDDGNQRIAALEKENRTMGKEMIFFRDSCTRVKDLEKENKELVKQGSIDKKTLMTLREELVSEKLRTQQMNNDLEKLTHELEKIGLNKERLLHDESSDDRFKLLETKLESTLKSSLEIKEEKIAALEARLQESSNLNQQLRQELKTVSKIEIHAFIININNSSSLQT
;
A
#
# COMPACT_ATOMS: atom_id res chain seq x y z
N MET A 1 70.01 -14.73 -22.39
CA MET A 1 69.28 -13.91 -23.38
C MET A 1 68.27 -12.95 -22.75
N GLU A 2 67.88 -13.10 -21.47
CA GLU A 2 66.92 -12.17 -20.81
C GLU A 2 67.53 -10.81 -20.38
N ASN A 3 68.84 -10.72 -20.14
CA ASN A 3 69.49 -9.48 -19.68
C ASN A 3 69.59 -8.37 -20.75
N GLU A 4 69.58 -8.70 -22.05
CA GLU A 4 69.68 -7.70 -23.14
C GLU A 4 68.33 -7.07 -23.50
N VAL A 5 67.21 -7.74 -23.19
CA VAL A 5 65.85 -7.27 -23.49
C VAL A 5 65.31 -6.34 -22.38
N PHE A 6 65.84 -6.44 -21.17
CA PHE A 6 65.37 -5.64 -20.03
C PHE A 6 66.00 -4.23 -19.95
N THR A 7 67.18 -4.03 -20.54
CA THR A 7 67.87 -2.73 -20.52
C THR A 7 67.01 -1.61 -21.11
N PRO A 8 66.37 -1.74 -22.29
CA PRO A 8 65.53 -0.68 -22.85
C PRO A 8 64.32 -0.29 -21.98
N LEU A 9 63.66 -1.27 -21.34
CA LEU A 9 62.51 -1.03 -20.48
C LEU A 9 62.91 -0.27 -19.21
N LEU A 10 64.00 -0.68 -18.58
CA LEU A 10 64.57 0.03 -17.43
C LEU A 10 65.00 1.46 -17.83
N GLU A 11 65.64 1.59 -18.99
CA GLU A 11 66.06 2.89 -19.49
C GLU A 11 64.89 3.84 -19.77
N GLN A 12 63.77 3.31 -20.28
CA GLN A 12 62.54 4.07 -20.47
C GLN A 12 61.89 4.43 -19.14
N PHE A 13 61.85 3.49 -18.18
CA PHE A 13 61.33 3.74 -16.84
C PHE A 13 62.08 4.88 -16.13
N MET A 14 63.42 4.90 -16.23
CA MET A 14 64.24 5.94 -15.62
C MET A 14 64.07 7.34 -16.24
N LEU A 15 63.40 7.44 -17.39
CA LEU A 15 63.01 8.69 -18.04
C LEU A 15 61.56 9.09 -17.73
N THR A 16 60.84 8.32 -16.91
CA THR A 16 59.45 8.63 -16.58
C THR A 16 59.35 9.87 -15.69
N PRO A 17 58.23 10.63 -15.79
CA PRO A 17 58.04 11.85 -15.01
C PRO A 17 58.15 11.68 -13.49
N LEU A 18 57.70 10.53 -12.96
CA LEU A 18 57.81 10.21 -11.52
C LEU A 18 59.26 10.03 -11.07
N VAL A 19 60.11 9.41 -11.89
CA VAL A 19 61.54 9.26 -11.58
C VAL A 19 62.25 10.61 -11.69
N CYS A 20 61.93 11.41 -12.70
CA CYS A 20 62.44 12.78 -12.84
C CYS A 20 62.09 13.64 -11.63
N TRP A 21 60.85 13.55 -11.13
CA TRP A 21 60.43 14.22 -9.92
C TRP A 21 61.23 13.77 -8.69
N VAL A 22 61.30 12.46 -8.42
CA VAL A 22 62.04 11.94 -7.25
C VAL A 22 63.52 12.34 -7.25
N LYS A 23 64.14 12.43 -8.44
CA LYS A 23 65.52 12.93 -8.60
C LYS A 23 65.66 14.42 -8.31
N SER A 24 64.60 15.22 -8.53
CA SER A 24 64.60 16.66 -8.25
C SER A 24 64.43 16.99 -6.77
N VAL A 25 63.91 16.05 -5.98
CA VAL A 25 63.53 16.26 -4.58
C VAL A 25 64.68 15.98 -3.61
N GLY A 26 65.38 14.86 -3.79
CA GLY A 26 66.48 14.48 -2.90
C GLY A 26 67.86 14.79 -3.48
N HIS A 27 68.87 14.67 -2.61
CA HIS A 27 70.26 14.84 -2.98
C HIS A 27 70.78 13.51 -3.54
N SER A 28 70.57 13.25 -4.84
CA SER A 28 71.14 12.06 -5.48
C SER A 28 72.66 12.02 -5.26
N THR A 29 73.15 10.98 -4.59
CA THR A 29 74.58 10.82 -4.28
C THR A 29 75.41 10.38 -5.48
N VAL A 30 74.76 10.04 -6.59
CA VAL A 30 75.39 9.51 -7.80
C VAL A 30 74.96 10.36 -9.00
N THR A 31 75.81 11.31 -9.37
CA THR A 31 75.61 12.16 -10.56
C THR A 31 76.23 11.57 -11.84
N ASP A 32 76.91 10.41 -11.76
CA ASP A 32 77.72 9.83 -12.85
C ASP A 32 77.58 8.28 -12.98
N GLY A 33 76.48 7.71 -12.47
CA GLY A 33 76.26 6.26 -12.44
C GLY A 33 75.47 5.72 -13.65
N SER A 34 75.59 4.41 -13.92
CA SER A 34 74.68 3.75 -14.87
C SER A 34 73.22 3.82 -14.40
N LYS A 35 72.25 3.93 -15.31
CA LYS A 35 70.79 3.92 -15.01
C LYS A 35 70.35 2.74 -14.12
N LEU A 36 71.08 1.62 -14.18
CA LEU A 36 70.87 0.45 -13.31
C LEU A 36 71.21 0.73 -11.84
N LEU A 37 72.32 1.44 -11.57
CA LEU A 37 72.72 1.81 -10.21
C LEU A 37 71.73 2.80 -9.60
N GLU A 38 71.31 3.81 -10.38
CA GLU A 38 70.28 4.77 -9.96
C GLU A 38 68.95 4.08 -9.63
N TYR A 39 68.55 3.07 -10.41
CA TYR A 39 67.35 2.30 -10.10
C TYR A 39 67.52 1.46 -8.83
N ILE A 40 68.68 0.84 -8.61
CA ILE A 40 68.94 0.06 -7.38
C ILE A 40 68.86 0.96 -6.13
N GLU A 41 69.31 2.21 -6.20
CA GLU A 41 69.16 3.17 -5.09
C GLU A 41 67.69 3.44 -4.71
N LEU A 42 66.79 3.48 -5.70
CA LEU A 42 65.35 3.58 -5.45
C LEU A 42 64.81 2.30 -4.79
N VAL A 43 65.17 1.14 -5.34
CA VAL A 43 64.61 -0.16 -4.94
C VAL A 43 65.13 -0.62 -3.57
N ASP A 44 66.35 -0.27 -3.17
CA ASP A 44 66.88 -0.59 -1.83
C ASP A 44 66.12 0.15 -0.69
N GLY A 45 65.26 1.11 -1.05
CA GLY A 45 64.30 1.75 -0.18
C GLY A 45 64.89 2.78 0.77
N ILE A 46 66.22 2.90 0.85
CA ILE A 46 66.89 3.86 1.75
C ILE A 46 66.52 5.29 1.36
N TYR A 47 66.76 5.65 0.09
CA TYR A 47 66.54 7.00 -0.43
C TYR A 47 65.07 7.42 -0.35
N LEU A 48 64.14 6.52 -0.70
CA LEU A 48 62.71 6.81 -0.63
C LEU A 48 62.19 6.97 0.81
N ASN A 49 62.73 6.22 1.78
CA ASN A 49 62.43 6.43 3.20
C ASN A 49 62.97 7.76 3.72
N GLU A 50 64.11 8.23 3.22
CA GLU A 50 64.64 9.56 3.57
C GLU A 50 63.71 10.68 3.07
N ILE A 51 63.23 10.58 1.82
CA ILE A 51 62.22 11.51 1.28
C ILE A 51 60.93 11.44 2.12
N MET A 52 60.43 10.24 2.44
CA MET A 52 59.22 10.11 3.27
C MET A 52 59.39 10.72 4.67
N PHE A 53 60.58 10.63 5.25
CA PHE A 53 60.90 11.26 6.52
C PHE A 53 60.93 12.80 6.41
N GLU A 54 61.40 13.37 5.31
CA GLU A 54 61.32 14.81 5.04
C GLU A 54 59.87 15.29 4.86
N ILE A 55 59.03 14.48 4.22
CA ILE A 55 57.59 14.74 4.03
C ILE A 55 56.83 14.69 5.35
N ASN A 56 57.10 13.68 6.20
CA ASN A 56 56.45 13.52 7.50
C ASN A 56 57.46 13.34 8.65
N PRO A 57 58.05 14.44 9.16
CA PRO A 57 59.01 14.39 10.26
C PRO A 57 58.41 13.92 11.59
N LYS A 58 57.07 13.93 11.73
CA LYS A 58 56.34 13.56 12.95
C LYS A 58 56.09 12.05 13.07
N ALA A 59 56.35 11.28 12.01
CA ALA A 59 56.15 9.83 12.02
C ALA A 59 57.13 9.11 12.98
N THR A 60 56.68 7.99 13.55
CA THR A 60 57.55 7.09 14.33
C THR A 60 58.66 6.54 13.44
N VAL A 61 59.90 6.93 13.69
CA VAL A 61 61.05 6.53 12.86
C VAL A 61 61.39 5.05 13.11
N GLN A 62 61.04 4.19 12.16
CA GLN A 62 61.57 2.84 12.08
C GLN A 62 62.95 2.88 11.39
N ARG A 63 63.93 2.21 11.99
CA ARG A 63 65.32 2.27 11.53
C ARG A 63 65.50 1.47 10.23
N THR A 64 65.84 2.14 9.14
CA THR A 64 66.16 1.49 7.87
C THR A 64 67.54 0.84 7.88
N ASN A 65 67.69 -0.25 7.12
CA ASN A 65 68.97 -0.91 6.91
C ASN A 65 69.81 -0.12 5.92
N LYS A 66 70.91 0.49 6.39
CA LYS A 66 71.79 1.34 5.56
C LYS A 66 72.71 0.59 4.60
N LYS A 67 72.87 -0.73 4.79
CA LYS A 67 73.76 -1.59 3.99
C LYS A 67 72.98 -2.79 3.46
N VAL A 68 72.16 -2.55 2.43
CA VAL A 68 71.29 -3.59 1.84
C VAL A 68 72.11 -4.57 0.99
N ASN A 69 73.15 -4.11 0.27
CA ASN A 69 74.02 -4.96 -0.55
C ASN A 69 73.27 -5.90 -1.51
N ASN A 70 72.17 -5.44 -2.13
CA ASN A 70 71.28 -6.25 -2.96
C ASN A 70 70.65 -7.47 -2.24
N ASP A 71 70.62 -7.50 -0.90
CA ASP A 71 69.91 -8.53 -0.15
C ASP A 71 68.39 -8.32 -0.27
N PRO A 72 67.65 -9.27 -0.88
CA PRO A 72 66.21 -9.15 -1.07
C PRO A 72 65.45 -9.03 0.26
N THR A 73 65.94 -9.65 1.34
CA THR A 73 65.28 -9.62 2.66
C THR A 73 65.35 -8.21 3.26
N LEU A 74 66.54 -7.62 3.26
CA LEU A 74 66.76 -6.27 3.79
C LEU A 74 66.02 -5.22 2.94
N ARG A 75 65.96 -5.44 1.62
CA ARG A 75 65.18 -4.61 0.71
C ARG A 75 63.69 -4.67 1.02
N ILE A 76 63.11 -5.87 1.15
CA ILE A 76 61.68 -6.02 1.49
C ILE A 76 61.40 -5.33 2.82
N GLN A 77 62.27 -5.49 3.83
CA GLN A 77 62.12 -4.79 5.11
C GLN A 77 62.09 -3.27 4.95
N ASN A 78 63.05 -2.68 4.23
CA ASN A 78 63.08 -1.23 4.00
C ASN A 78 61.84 -0.74 3.24
N LEU A 79 61.39 -1.46 2.21
CA LEU A 79 60.21 -1.11 1.43
C LEU A 79 58.90 -1.30 2.22
N SER A 80 58.82 -2.30 3.10
CA SER A 80 57.70 -2.49 4.02
C SER A 80 57.58 -1.32 5.01
N ILE A 81 58.70 -0.82 5.52
CA ILE A 81 58.71 0.39 6.36
C ILE A 81 58.12 1.57 5.59
N LEU A 82 58.57 1.77 4.35
CA LEU A 82 58.11 2.88 3.50
C LEU A 82 56.61 2.82 3.22
N ILE A 83 56.09 1.65 2.81
CA ILE A 83 54.65 1.48 2.55
C ILE A 83 53.81 1.72 3.79
N ARG A 84 54.25 1.23 4.94
CA ARG A 84 53.55 1.47 6.21
C ARG A 84 53.49 2.97 6.52
N GLN A 85 54.58 3.69 6.32
CA GLN A 85 54.63 5.15 6.52
C GLN A 85 53.72 5.91 5.54
N ILE A 86 53.76 5.55 4.25
CA ILE A 86 52.89 6.15 3.22
C ILE A 86 51.42 5.90 3.56
N LYS A 87 51.04 4.66 3.87
CA LYS A 87 49.66 4.29 4.26
C LYS A 87 49.20 5.08 5.49
N ALA A 88 50.01 5.07 6.56
CA ALA A 88 49.69 5.80 7.78
C ALA A 88 49.53 7.30 7.51
N TYR A 89 50.33 7.88 6.62
CA TYR A 89 50.21 9.29 6.26
C TYR A 89 48.87 9.60 5.56
N TYR A 90 48.48 8.83 4.55
CA TYR A 90 47.19 8.99 3.89
C TYR A 90 46.02 8.85 4.88
N GLN A 91 46.05 7.83 5.72
CA GLN A 91 44.93 7.52 6.60
C GLN A 91 44.84 8.42 7.85
N GLU A 92 45.97 8.70 8.50
CA GLU A 92 46.01 9.45 9.77
C GLU A 92 46.14 10.96 9.55
N SER A 93 46.99 11.38 8.60
CA SER A 93 47.28 12.80 8.38
C SER A 93 46.35 13.42 7.33
N LEU A 94 46.11 12.73 6.22
CA LEU A 94 45.28 13.24 5.13
C LEU A 94 43.79 12.85 5.26
N GLN A 95 43.45 11.91 6.16
CA GLN A 95 42.09 11.34 6.28
C GLN A 95 41.55 10.78 4.95
N GLN A 96 42.43 10.13 4.18
CA GLN A 96 42.14 9.54 2.88
C GLN A 96 42.42 8.03 2.91
N LEU A 97 41.61 7.24 2.18
CA LEU A 97 41.82 5.81 1.96
C LEU A 97 42.45 5.54 0.60
N VAL A 98 43.52 4.76 0.58
CA VAL A 98 44.16 4.29 -0.67
C VAL A 98 43.40 3.05 -1.18
N MET A 99 42.51 3.28 -2.14
CA MET A 99 41.65 2.26 -2.75
C MET A 99 42.40 1.39 -3.76
N MET A 100 43.36 1.98 -4.49
CA MET A 100 44.23 1.21 -5.38
C MET A 100 45.07 0.17 -4.60
N PRO A 101 45.48 -0.94 -5.22
CA PRO A 101 46.37 -1.91 -4.57
C PRO A 101 47.70 -1.26 -4.16
N LEU A 102 48.12 -1.46 -2.91
CA LEU A 102 49.42 -1.00 -2.42
C LEU A 102 50.58 -1.67 -3.18
N PRO A 103 51.74 -0.99 -3.33
CA PRO A 103 52.90 -1.55 -4.00
C PRO A 103 53.36 -2.88 -3.40
N ASN A 104 53.52 -3.90 -4.24
CA ASN A 104 53.91 -5.24 -3.80
C ASN A 104 55.41 -5.31 -3.48
N VAL A 105 55.74 -5.17 -2.19
CA VAL A 105 57.12 -5.18 -1.69
C VAL A 105 57.85 -6.51 -1.92
N LEU A 106 57.16 -7.65 -2.06
CA LEU A 106 57.81 -8.94 -2.36
C LEU A 106 58.32 -8.99 -3.80
N VAL A 107 57.56 -8.40 -4.74
CA VAL A 107 57.96 -8.29 -6.15
C VAL A 107 59.17 -7.36 -6.27
N LEU A 108 59.11 -6.17 -5.67
CA LEU A 108 60.23 -5.22 -5.63
C LEU A 108 61.46 -5.78 -4.92
N GLY A 109 61.24 -6.56 -3.86
CA GLY A 109 62.28 -7.25 -3.11
C GLY A 109 63.09 -8.24 -3.93
N ARG A 110 62.38 -9.20 -4.52
CA ARG A 110 62.95 -10.40 -5.15
C ARG A 110 63.30 -10.20 -6.62
N ASN A 111 62.40 -9.57 -7.37
CA ASN A 111 62.48 -9.44 -8.83
C ASN A 111 62.32 -7.96 -9.26
N PRO A 112 63.16 -7.04 -8.77
CA PRO A 112 63.05 -5.61 -9.08
C PRO A 112 63.23 -5.30 -10.56
N LEU A 113 64.07 -6.07 -11.26
CA LEU A 113 64.38 -5.92 -12.68
C LEU A 113 63.40 -6.71 -13.57
N SER A 114 62.12 -6.68 -13.23
CA SER A 114 61.04 -7.27 -14.04
C SER A 114 60.06 -6.18 -14.45
N GLU A 115 59.28 -6.40 -15.52
CA GLU A 115 58.24 -5.45 -15.95
C GLU A 115 57.25 -5.16 -14.79
N GLN A 116 56.88 -6.22 -14.06
CA GLN A 116 56.06 -6.11 -12.86
C GLN A 116 56.77 -5.30 -11.76
N GLY A 117 58.07 -5.49 -11.54
CA GLY A 117 58.86 -4.71 -10.59
C GLY A 117 58.92 -3.22 -10.92
N LEU A 118 59.05 -2.86 -12.20
CA LEU A 118 58.99 -1.46 -12.65
C LEU A 118 57.61 -0.84 -12.39
N GLU A 119 56.52 -1.58 -12.63
CA GLU A 119 55.17 -1.09 -12.36
C GLU A 119 54.89 -0.95 -10.86
N GLU A 120 55.34 -1.88 -10.02
CA GLU A 120 55.23 -1.75 -8.56
C GLU A 120 56.05 -0.55 -8.04
N MET A 121 57.21 -0.26 -8.65
CA MET A 121 57.98 0.94 -8.33
C MET A 121 57.25 2.20 -8.80
N ARG A 122 56.61 2.19 -9.98
CA ARG A 122 55.76 3.30 -10.43
C ARG A 122 54.68 3.64 -9.40
N LYS A 123 53.97 2.64 -8.88
CA LYS A 123 52.95 2.82 -7.83
C LYS A 123 53.55 3.39 -6.54
N MET A 124 54.73 2.91 -6.13
CA MET A 124 55.46 3.43 -4.98
C MET A 124 55.75 4.94 -5.12
N LEU A 125 56.32 5.34 -6.26
CA LEU A 125 56.66 6.74 -6.51
C LEU A 125 55.41 7.62 -6.63
N LEU A 126 54.34 7.08 -7.23
CA LEU A 126 53.06 7.77 -7.39
C LEU A 126 52.40 8.10 -6.03
N LEU A 127 52.35 7.15 -5.11
CA LEU A 127 51.82 7.39 -3.76
C LEU A 127 52.73 8.33 -2.95
N LEU A 128 54.06 8.20 -3.09
CA LEU A 128 55.00 9.11 -2.43
C LEU A 128 54.86 10.56 -2.94
N LEU A 129 54.64 10.75 -4.24
CA LEU A 129 54.30 12.06 -4.83
C LEU A 129 53.02 12.62 -4.21
N GLY A 130 51.98 11.79 -4.09
CA GLY A 130 50.72 12.20 -3.47
C GLY A 130 50.86 12.61 -2.00
N CYS A 131 51.77 11.97 -1.24
CA CYS A 131 52.15 12.45 0.09
C CYS A 131 52.86 13.81 0.02
N ALA A 132 53.86 13.97 -0.87
CA ALA A 132 54.67 15.18 -0.97
C ALA A 132 53.85 16.44 -1.33
N VAL A 133 52.90 16.32 -2.27
CA VAL A 133 52.08 17.47 -2.73
C VAL A 133 50.92 17.80 -1.79
N GLN A 134 50.65 16.95 -0.81
CA GLN A 134 49.62 17.16 0.21
C GLN A 134 50.19 17.40 1.61
N CYS A 135 51.52 17.51 1.74
CA CYS A 135 52.17 17.72 3.04
C CYS A 135 52.22 19.17 3.51
N GLU A 136 52.65 19.38 4.76
CA GLU A 136 52.80 20.72 5.36
C GLU A 136 53.79 21.61 4.59
N LYS A 137 54.74 21.02 3.86
CA LYS A 137 55.74 21.71 3.02
C LYS A 137 55.46 21.55 1.52
N LYS A 138 54.21 21.31 1.12
CA LYS A 138 53.84 21.05 -0.28
C LYS A 138 54.35 22.14 -1.24
N GLU A 139 54.39 23.40 -0.82
CA GLU A 139 54.87 24.51 -1.64
C GLU A 139 56.32 24.28 -2.11
N GLU A 140 57.20 23.76 -1.26
CA GLU A 140 58.59 23.46 -1.63
C GLU A 140 58.69 22.33 -2.67
N TYR A 141 57.79 21.35 -2.63
CA TYR A 141 57.75 20.26 -3.61
C TYR A 141 57.12 20.71 -4.93
N ILE A 142 56.09 21.56 -4.87
CA ILE A 142 55.46 22.17 -6.04
C ILE A 142 56.44 23.10 -6.76
N GLU A 143 57.21 23.92 -6.04
CA GLU A 143 58.26 24.76 -6.62
C GLU A 143 59.32 23.92 -7.34
N ARG A 144 59.76 22.80 -6.74
CA ARG A 144 60.67 21.85 -7.41
C ARG A 144 60.07 21.26 -8.68
N ILE A 145 58.80 20.85 -8.67
CA ILE A 145 58.09 20.39 -9.88
C ILE A 145 58.04 21.51 -10.93
N GLN A 146 57.88 22.77 -10.51
CA GLN A 146 57.90 23.93 -11.40
C GLN A 146 59.27 24.21 -12.03
N THR A 147 60.36 23.58 -11.57
CA THR A 147 61.68 23.67 -12.23
C THR A 147 61.87 22.66 -13.37
N LEU A 148 61.02 21.63 -13.46
CA LEU A 148 61.11 20.58 -14.50
C LEU A 148 60.70 21.10 -15.89
N ASP A 149 60.95 20.34 -16.94
CA ASP A 149 60.50 20.68 -18.29
C ASP A 149 58.96 20.62 -18.42
N PHE A 150 58.42 21.27 -19.46
CA PHE A 150 56.98 21.45 -19.63
C PHE A 150 56.22 20.13 -19.73
N ASP A 151 56.74 19.15 -20.48
CA ASP A 151 56.07 17.87 -20.71
C ASP A 151 56.08 17.03 -19.42
N THR A 152 57.20 17.01 -18.70
CA THR A 152 57.31 16.36 -17.39
C THR A 152 56.37 16.99 -16.36
N LYS A 153 56.25 18.33 -16.32
CA LYS A 153 55.29 19.04 -15.46
C LYS A 153 53.85 18.63 -15.73
N ALA A 154 53.46 18.61 -17.01
CA ALA A 154 52.10 18.26 -17.40
C ALA A 154 51.77 16.81 -16.99
N ALA A 155 52.70 15.89 -17.21
CA ALA A 155 52.52 14.50 -16.81
C ALA A 155 52.49 14.31 -15.27
N ILE A 156 53.33 15.02 -14.52
CA ILE A 156 53.28 15.02 -13.04
C ILE A 156 51.94 15.59 -12.57
N ALA A 157 51.41 16.64 -13.19
CA ALA A 157 50.09 17.17 -12.83
C ALA A 157 48.98 16.13 -13.03
N SER A 158 49.04 15.33 -14.10
CA SER A 158 48.14 14.18 -14.27
C SER A 158 48.30 13.13 -13.18
N HIS A 159 49.53 12.81 -12.77
CA HIS A 159 49.78 11.89 -11.65
C HIS A 159 49.30 12.45 -10.30
N ILE A 160 49.41 13.76 -10.06
CA ILE A 160 48.83 14.40 -8.88
C ILE A 160 47.31 14.23 -8.90
N GLN A 161 46.65 14.50 -10.02
CA GLN A 161 45.20 14.28 -10.16
C GLN A 161 44.82 12.81 -9.92
N GLU A 162 45.62 11.87 -10.43
CA GLU A 162 45.44 10.41 -10.25
C GLU A 162 45.42 9.97 -8.78
N VAL A 163 46.13 10.66 -7.88
CA VAL A 163 46.22 10.32 -6.44
C VAL A 163 45.52 11.31 -5.50
N THR A 164 44.84 12.32 -6.03
CA THR A 164 44.12 13.33 -5.22
C THR A 164 42.66 13.51 -5.62
N HIS A 165 42.31 13.34 -6.90
CA HIS A 165 40.95 13.59 -7.41
C HIS A 165 40.27 12.32 -7.94
N ASN A 166 41.03 11.26 -8.27
CA ASN A 166 40.46 10.00 -8.74
C ASN A 166 40.01 9.11 -7.56
N GLN A 167 38.69 9.03 -7.35
CA GLN A 167 38.07 8.23 -6.29
C GLN A 167 38.30 6.73 -6.41
N GLU A 168 38.66 6.22 -7.60
CA GLU A 168 39.03 4.81 -7.76
C GLU A 168 40.37 4.48 -7.10
N ASN A 169 41.26 5.49 -6.97
CA ASN A 169 42.60 5.33 -6.41
C ASN A 169 42.68 5.80 -4.97
N VAL A 170 42.10 6.97 -4.65
CA VAL A 170 42.12 7.58 -3.31
C VAL A 170 40.75 8.18 -3.00
N VAL A 171 40.17 7.80 -1.86
CA VAL A 171 38.88 8.32 -1.38
C VAL A 171 39.11 9.19 -0.15
N ASP A 172 38.66 10.44 -0.21
CA ASP A 172 38.69 11.36 0.92
C ASP A 172 37.50 11.10 1.86
N LEU A 173 37.79 10.72 3.10
CA LEU A 173 36.77 10.39 4.10
C LEU A 173 36.00 11.63 4.57
N GLN A 174 36.59 12.82 4.46
CA GLN A 174 35.93 14.07 4.87
C GLN A 174 34.71 14.38 4.00
N TRP A 175 34.67 13.91 2.74
CA TRP A 175 33.51 14.06 1.85
C TRP A 175 32.30 13.26 2.32
N LEU A 176 32.52 12.10 2.97
CA LEU A 176 31.45 11.31 3.55
C LEU A 176 30.94 11.87 4.89
N GLU A 177 31.71 12.74 5.53
CA GLU A 177 31.37 13.33 6.84
C GLU A 177 30.77 14.74 6.73
N ASN A 178 31.10 15.53 5.69
CA ASN A 178 30.78 16.96 5.60
C ASN A 178 29.88 17.37 4.42
N GLY A 179 29.21 16.43 3.73
CA GLY A 179 28.32 16.78 2.62
C GLY A 179 27.22 17.77 3.05
N GLU A 180 27.02 18.86 2.30
CA GLU A 180 25.98 19.90 2.51
C GLU A 180 24.53 19.39 2.30
N MET A 181 24.22 18.16 2.73
CA MET A 181 22.91 17.52 2.63
C MET A 181 22.25 17.46 4.02
N PRO A 182 20.92 17.61 4.12
CA PRO A 182 20.22 17.57 5.40
C PRO A 182 20.51 16.26 6.17
N PRO A 183 20.88 16.33 7.45
CA PRO A 183 21.40 15.19 8.23
C PRO A 183 20.38 14.08 8.53
N GLU A 184 19.11 14.23 8.13
CA GLU A 184 18.04 13.32 8.52
C GLU A 184 17.88 12.10 7.59
N ASP A 185 18.36 12.13 6.33
CA ASP A 185 18.14 11.04 5.36
C ASP A 185 19.41 10.38 4.79
N LEU A 186 20.63 10.93 5.02
CA LEU A 186 21.86 10.40 4.39
C LEU A 186 23.02 10.11 5.36
N ASP A 187 22.95 10.53 6.63
CA ASP A 187 24.09 10.48 7.56
C ASP A 187 24.41 9.08 8.12
N SER A 188 23.41 8.23 8.37
CA SER A 188 23.69 6.92 8.96
C SER A 188 24.25 5.94 7.93
N LEU A 189 23.71 5.93 6.71
CA LEU A 189 24.14 5.04 5.63
C LEU A 189 25.51 5.44 5.06
N SER A 190 25.77 6.74 4.86
CA SER A 190 27.07 7.23 4.37
C SER A 190 28.17 7.01 5.40
N ARG A 191 27.91 7.30 6.69
CA ARG A 191 28.86 7.05 7.79
C ARG A 191 29.11 5.56 7.99
N ASN A 192 28.08 4.72 7.90
CA ASN A 192 28.23 3.26 7.92
C ASN A 192 29.02 2.74 6.71
N LEU A 193 28.82 3.32 5.52
CA LEU A 193 29.56 2.96 4.31
C LEU A 193 31.03 3.36 4.42
N ALA A 194 31.34 4.58 4.86
CA ALA A 194 32.71 5.03 5.13
C ALA A 194 33.41 4.12 6.16
N PHE A 195 32.71 3.78 7.25
CA PHE A 195 33.23 2.86 8.26
C PHE A 195 33.49 1.47 7.69
N HIS A 196 32.56 0.91 6.91
CA HIS A 196 32.75 -0.39 6.27
C HIS A 196 33.87 -0.38 5.22
N LEU A 197 33.98 0.68 4.41
CA LEU A 197 35.05 0.82 3.42
C LEU A 197 36.41 0.92 4.10
N LYS A 198 36.53 1.75 5.14
CA LYS A 198 37.75 1.83 5.95
C LYS A 198 38.13 0.48 6.52
N ARG A 199 37.17 -0.23 7.13
CA ARG A 199 37.40 -1.58 7.68
C ARG A 199 37.87 -2.57 6.61
N LEU A 200 37.26 -2.59 5.43
CA LEU A 200 37.64 -3.49 4.34
C LEU A 200 39.04 -3.18 3.78
N VAL A 201 39.40 -1.90 3.63
CA VAL A 201 40.73 -1.50 3.20
C VAL A 201 41.78 -1.87 4.26
N ASP A 202 41.48 -1.64 5.53
CA ASP A 202 42.34 -2.03 6.65
C ASP A 202 42.55 -3.56 6.73
N GLU A 203 41.48 -4.34 6.55
CA GLU A 203 41.53 -5.81 6.48
C GLU A 203 42.41 -6.29 5.31
N ARG A 204 42.19 -5.74 4.10
CA ARG A 204 43.01 -6.05 2.91
C ARG A 204 44.49 -5.82 3.16
N ASP A 205 44.84 -4.64 3.68
CA ASP A 205 46.23 -4.25 3.87
C ASP A 205 46.89 -5.05 5.00
N THR A 206 46.15 -5.35 6.08
CA THR A 206 46.66 -6.18 7.17
C THR A 206 46.94 -7.61 6.71
N GLN A 207 46.09 -8.16 5.84
CA GLN A 207 46.34 -9.46 5.22
C GLN A 207 47.57 -9.44 4.31
N LEU A 208 47.77 -8.36 3.53
CA LEU A 208 48.97 -8.19 2.72
C LEU A 208 50.25 -8.10 3.56
N GLU A 209 50.23 -7.34 4.68
CA GLU A 209 51.36 -7.30 5.63
C GLU A 209 51.65 -8.69 6.22
N THR A 210 50.62 -9.42 6.63
CA THR A 210 50.74 -10.79 7.16
C THR A 210 51.34 -11.74 6.13
N ILE A 211 50.95 -11.63 4.85
CA ILE A 211 51.52 -12.43 3.76
C ILE A 211 53.02 -12.14 3.61
N VAL A 212 53.44 -10.87 3.67
CA VAL A 212 54.85 -10.48 3.60
C VAL A 212 55.63 -11.09 4.76
N GLU A 213 55.12 -10.97 6.00
CA GLU A 213 55.76 -11.50 7.21
C GLU A 213 55.93 -13.03 7.16
N LEU A 214 54.84 -13.77 6.92
CA LEU A 214 54.89 -15.24 6.79
C LEU A 214 55.82 -15.70 5.67
N THR A 215 55.86 -14.93 4.58
CA THR A 215 56.74 -15.21 3.44
C THR A 215 58.21 -14.98 3.79
N GLN A 216 58.52 -13.96 4.59
CA GLN A 216 59.88 -13.70 5.10
C GLN A 216 60.31 -14.74 6.15
N GLU A 217 59.41 -15.16 7.04
CA GLU A 217 59.67 -16.21 8.02
C GLU A 217 60.02 -17.54 7.35
N ARG A 218 59.23 -17.95 6.34
CA ARG A 218 59.49 -19.15 5.55
C ARG A 218 60.88 -19.12 4.89
N ASP A 219 61.24 -17.98 4.30
CA ASP A 219 62.51 -17.82 3.59
C ASP A 219 63.71 -17.76 4.54
N CYS A 220 63.57 -17.15 5.72
CA CYS A 220 64.60 -17.14 6.77
C CYS A 220 64.93 -18.57 7.26
N VAL A 221 63.94 -19.47 7.30
CA VAL A 221 64.13 -20.87 7.68
C VAL A 221 64.82 -21.69 6.57
N GLN A 222 64.56 -21.37 5.30
CA GLN A 222 65.15 -22.07 4.15
C GLN A 222 66.60 -21.64 3.82
N LEU A 223 66.99 -20.41 4.15
CA LEU A 223 68.30 -19.84 3.79
C LEU A 223 69.38 -19.95 4.86
N SER A 224 69.11 -20.52 6.04
CA SER A 224 70.12 -20.70 7.11
C SER A 224 71.06 -21.88 6.80
N PRO A 225 72.30 -21.67 6.33
CA PRO A 225 73.17 -22.73 5.86
C PRO A 225 74.18 -23.06 6.96
N LEU A 226 73.74 -23.59 8.11
CA LEU A 226 74.65 -24.11 9.16
C LEU A 226 73.87 -25.00 10.15
N ALA A 227 73.55 -26.22 9.73
CA ALA A 227 73.33 -27.34 10.65
C ALA A 227 74.16 -28.54 10.17
N PRO A 228 75.43 -28.68 10.62
CA PRO A 228 76.22 -29.86 10.33
C PRO A 228 75.74 -31.04 11.17
N ILE A 229 75.40 -32.13 10.48
CA ILE A 229 75.19 -33.45 11.04
C ILE A 229 76.46 -33.87 11.78
N ALA A 230 76.35 -34.04 13.10
CA ALA A 230 77.44 -34.49 13.95
C ALA A 230 77.81 -35.94 13.64
N THR A 231 79.02 -36.16 13.13
CA THR A 231 79.71 -37.45 13.15
C THR A 231 80.88 -37.37 14.13
N GLN A 232 80.93 -38.32 15.05
CA GLN A 232 81.92 -38.41 16.13
C GLN A 232 83.20 -39.11 15.65
N SER A 233 84.37 -38.63 16.09
CA SER A 233 85.57 -39.46 16.30
C SER A 233 86.63 -38.71 17.15
N PRO A 234 87.40 -39.38 18.05
CA PRO A 234 88.15 -38.77 19.15
C PRO A 234 89.68 -38.75 18.93
N GLY A 235 90.37 -37.78 19.56
CA GLY A 235 91.84 -37.71 19.59
C GLY A 235 92.38 -36.70 20.62
N ASP A 236 93.41 -37.11 21.34
CA ASP A 236 93.83 -36.68 22.68
C ASP A 236 94.75 -35.44 22.80
N SER A 237 94.47 -34.63 23.84
CA SER A 237 95.41 -34.00 24.82
C SER A 237 96.43 -32.91 24.37
N PRO A 238 97.12 -32.18 25.31
CA PRO A 238 96.61 -30.93 25.90
C PRO A 238 97.60 -29.74 25.85
N SER A 239 97.11 -28.49 26.00
CA SER A 239 97.95 -27.33 26.33
C SER A 239 97.16 -26.26 27.08
N MET A 240 97.82 -25.65 28.05
CA MET A 240 97.37 -24.80 29.16
C MET A 240 96.82 -23.42 28.75
N ARG A 241 95.81 -23.36 27.88
CA ARG A 241 95.02 -22.13 27.62
C ARG A 241 93.50 -22.33 27.63
N ARG A 242 93.04 -23.45 28.21
CA ARG A 242 91.64 -23.90 28.10
C ARG A 242 90.73 -23.58 29.28
N THR A 243 91.22 -23.07 30.40
CA THR A 243 90.36 -22.87 31.59
C THR A 243 89.42 -21.68 31.44
N GLU A 244 89.91 -20.55 30.93
CA GLU A 244 89.07 -19.37 30.67
C GLU A 244 88.13 -19.63 29.48
N SER A 245 88.64 -20.17 28.36
CA SER A 245 87.80 -20.46 27.19
C SER A 245 86.73 -21.52 27.48
N ARG A 246 87.02 -22.56 28.29
CA ARG A 246 86.04 -23.58 28.68
C ARG A 246 85.00 -23.05 29.67
N GLN A 247 85.37 -22.12 30.54
CA GLN A 247 84.42 -21.44 31.42
C GLN A 247 83.50 -20.51 30.61
N HIS A 248 84.05 -19.70 29.69
CA HIS A 248 83.27 -18.89 28.76
C HIS A 248 82.34 -19.75 27.87
N LEU A 249 82.86 -20.83 27.26
CA LEU A 249 82.05 -21.79 26.50
C LEU A 249 80.99 -22.49 27.36
N SER A 250 81.26 -22.75 28.64
CA SER A 250 80.27 -23.36 29.55
C SER A 250 79.15 -22.39 29.93
N VAL A 251 79.47 -21.10 30.07
CA VAL A 251 78.50 -20.03 30.32
C VAL A 251 77.69 -19.77 29.05
N GLU A 252 78.32 -19.64 27.88
CA GLU A 252 77.63 -19.51 26.60
C GLU A 252 76.71 -20.71 26.31
N LEU A 253 77.14 -21.93 26.66
CA LEU A 253 76.31 -23.13 26.53
C LEU A 253 75.18 -23.17 27.56
N ALA A 254 75.37 -22.64 28.77
CA ALA A 254 74.31 -22.48 29.76
C ALA A 254 73.29 -21.42 29.32
N ASP A 255 73.74 -20.30 28.76
CA ASP A 255 72.90 -19.23 28.21
C ASP A 255 72.14 -19.69 26.97
N ALA A 256 72.79 -20.45 26.08
CA ALA A 256 72.11 -21.08 24.94
C ALA A 256 71.06 -22.09 25.41
N LYS A 257 71.35 -22.91 26.42
CA LYS A 257 70.37 -23.83 27.02
C LYS A 257 69.22 -23.10 27.71
N ALA A 258 69.50 -21.99 28.40
CA ALA A 258 68.47 -21.15 29.02
C ALA A 258 67.60 -20.48 27.96
N LYS A 259 68.19 -20.02 26.85
CA LYS A 259 67.47 -19.47 25.71
C LYS A 259 66.59 -20.52 25.03
N ILE A 260 67.08 -21.75 24.86
CA ILE A 260 66.27 -22.86 24.35
C ILE A 260 65.09 -23.18 25.28
N ARG A 261 65.29 -23.15 26.61
CA ARG A 261 64.19 -23.35 27.57
C ARG A 261 63.14 -22.26 27.47
N ARG A 262 63.56 -20.99 27.38
CA ARG A 262 62.64 -19.85 27.18
C ARG A 262 61.87 -19.97 25.87
N LEU A 263 62.54 -20.26 24.77
CA LEU A 263 61.88 -20.44 23.47
C LEU A 263 60.92 -21.65 23.46
N ARG A 264 61.22 -22.73 24.19
CA ARG A 264 60.29 -23.85 24.34
C ARG A 264 59.06 -23.48 25.16
N GLN A 265 59.25 -22.74 26.25
CA GLN A 265 58.14 -22.23 27.04
C GLN A 265 57.28 -21.26 26.24
N GLU A 266 57.89 -20.31 25.52
CA GLU A 266 57.18 -19.39 24.62
C GLU A 266 56.43 -20.15 23.52
N LEU A 267 57.00 -21.22 22.97
CA LEU A 267 56.32 -22.07 21.99
C LEU A 267 55.12 -22.80 22.59
N GLU A 268 55.23 -23.29 23.83
CA GLU A 268 54.15 -23.98 24.54
C GLU A 268 53.02 -22.99 24.88
N GLU A 269 53.35 -21.81 25.41
CA GLU A 269 52.40 -20.71 25.65
C GLU A 269 51.71 -20.25 24.36
N LYS A 270 52.45 -20.15 23.25
CA LYS A 270 51.86 -19.82 21.93
C LYS A 270 51.00 -20.93 21.38
N SER A 271 51.32 -22.19 21.66
CA SER A 271 50.51 -23.35 21.26
C SER A 271 49.19 -23.41 22.04
N GLU A 272 49.21 -23.06 23.33
CA GLU A 272 48.00 -22.94 24.17
C GLU A 272 47.11 -21.77 23.69
N GLN A 273 47.70 -20.58 23.46
CA GLN A 273 46.98 -19.43 22.89
C GLN A 273 46.35 -19.76 21.52
N LEU A 274 47.05 -20.52 20.69
CA LEU A 274 46.54 -20.97 19.39
C LEU A 274 45.37 -21.95 19.53
N LEU A 275 45.39 -22.82 20.54
CA LEU A 275 44.27 -23.73 20.83
C LEU A 275 43.04 -22.95 21.31
N ASP A 276 43.23 -21.99 22.21
CA ASP A 276 42.14 -21.14 22.73
C ASP A 276 41.49 -20.34 21.60
N THR A 277 42.30 -19.69 20.76
CA THR A 277 41.80 -18.92 19.61
C THR A 277 41.11 -19.80 18.56
N ARG A 278 41.57 -21.04 18.35
CA ARG A 278 40.84 -22.00 17.49
C ARG A 278 39.49 -22.37 18.08
N GLN A 279 39.41 -22.62 19.39
CA GLN A 279 38.16 -22.94 20.04
C GLN A 279 37.18 -21.75 20.00
N GLU A 280 37.68 -20.53 20.19
CA GLU A 280 36.89 -19.30 20.02
C GLU A 280 36.38 -19.18 18.59
N LEU A 281 37.21 -19.45 17.58
CA LEU A 281 36.82 -19.42 16.18
C LEU A 281 35.74 -20.47 15.86
N GLU A 282 35.87 -21.71 16.35
CA GLU A 282 34.84 -22.74 16.22
C GLU A 282 33.52 -22.32 16.89
N ASN A 283 33.59 -21.71 18.07
CA ASN A 283 32.41 -21.20 18.77
C ASN A 283 31.73 -20.08 17.96
N MET A 284 32.53 -19.17 17.37
CA MET A 284 32.02 -18.10 16.51
C MET A 284 31.42 -18.64 15.20
N GLU A 285 31.97 -19.70 14.62
CA GLU A 285 31.39 -20.37 13.45
C GLU A 285 30.02 -21.02 13.76
N VAL A 286 29.89 -21.65 14.93
CA VAL A 286 28.62 -22.22 15.38
C VAL A 286 27.59 -21.10 15.60
N GLU A 287 27.99 -20.01 16.24
CA GLU A 287 27.11 -18.86 16.48
C GLU A 287 26.69 -18.19 15.17
N LEU A 288 27.60 -18.08 14.19
CA LEU A 288 27.30 -17.56 12.86
C LEU A 288 26.29 -18.46 12.14
N LYS A 289 26.44 -19.78 12.20
CA LYS A 289 25.46 -20.73 11.64
C LYS A 289 24.10 -20.62 12.32
N ARG A 290 24.07 -20.42 13.64
CA ARG A 290 22.85 -20.20 14.43
C ARG A 290 22.13 -18.93 13.97
N ILE A 291 22.86 -17.81 13.88
CA ILE A 291 22.31 -16.52 13.41
C ILE A 291 21.84 -16.61 11.95
N GLN A 292 22.56 -17.33 11.09
CA GLN A 292 22.12 -17.57 9.71
C GLN A 292 20.80 -18.35 9.65
N GLN A 293 20.65 -19.42 10.45
CA GLN A 293 19.40 -20.18 10.53
C GLN A 293 18.25 -19.31 11.06
N GLU A 294 18.50 -18.48 12.08
CA GLU A 294 17.52 -17.51 12.58
C GLU A 294 17.13 -16.48 11.51
N SER A 295 18.09 -16.00 10.72
CA SER A 295 17.83 -15.08 9.61
C SER A 295 16.94 -15.74 8.54
N TYR A 296 17.18 -17.00 8.19
CA TYR A 296 16.32 -17.75 7.27
C TYR A 296 14.91 -17.96 7.82
N GLN A 297 14.79 -18.28 9.11
CA GLN A 297 13.48 -18.44 9.76
C GLN A 297 12.71 -17.11 9.76
N LEU A 298 13.36 -16.01 10.16
CA LEU A 298 12.76 -14.68 10.15
C LEU A 298 12.36 -14.24 8.74
N LEU A 299 13.13 -14.61 7.71
CA LEU A 299 12.77 -14.35 6.32
C LEU A 299 11.53 -15.14 5.89
N SER A 300 11.41 -16.40 6.33
CA SER A 300 10.23 -17.24 6.10
C SER A 300 9.00 -16.65 6.78
N ASP A 301 9.14 -16.24 8.04
CA ASP A 301 8.07 -15.61 8.82
C ASP A 301 7.64 -14.26 8.21
N ALA A 302 8.59 -13.48 7.68
CA ALA A 302 8.29 -12.24 6.95
C ALA A 302 7.57 -12.49 5.62
N ARG A 303 7.76 -13.66 4.99
CA ARG A 303 7.00 -14.07 3.78
C ARG A 303 5.58 -14.51 4.16
N SER A 304 5.41 -15.32 5.19
CA SER A 304 4.07 -15.72 5.66
C SER A 304 3.27 -14.53 6.18
N ALA A 305 3.89 -13.60 6.90
CA ALA A 305 3.25 -12.35 7.33
C ALA A 305 2.85 -11.44 6.16
N ARG A 306 3.52 -11.52 5.00
CA ARG A 306 3.06 -10.85 3.77
C ARG A 306 1.83 -11.54 3.20
N ALA A 307 1.86 -12.86 3.05
CA ALA A 307 0.72 -13.62 2.57
C ALA A 307 -0.55 -13.39 3.42
N TYR A 308 -0.42 -13.37 4.76
CA TYR A 308 -1.54 -13.05 5.64
C TYR A 308 -2.05 -11.61 5.52
N ARG A 309 -1.17 -10.65 5.20
CA ARG A 309 -1.61 -9.28 4.91
C ARG A 309 -2.40 -9.22 3.61
N ASP A 310 -1.94 -9.90 2.57
CA ASP A 310 -2.65 -9.97 1.28
C ASP A 310 -4.02 -10.64 1.45
N GLU A 311 -4.12 -11.70 2.26
CA GLU A 311 -5.39 -12.33 2.61
C GLU A 311 -6.32 -11.40 3.40
N LEU A 312 -5.78 -10.66 4.37
CA LEU A 312 -6.54 -9.67 5.13
C LEU A 312 -7.06 -8.54 4.23
N ASP A 313 -6.26 -8.08 3.28
CA ASP A 313 -6.68 -7.04 2.33
C ASP A 313 -7.76 -7.55 1.38
N ALA A 314 -7.63 -8.80 0.89
CA ALA A 314 -8.68 -9.45 0.11
C ALA A 314 -9.99 -9.62 0.92
N LEU A 315 -9.90 -9.95 2.21
CA LEU A 315 -11.06 -10.04 3.09
C LEU A 315 -11.67 -8.67 3.38
N ARG A 316 -10.87 -7.61 3.52
CA ARG A 316 -11.36 -6.23 3.65
C ARG A 316 -12.12 -5.77 2.42
N GLU A 317 -11.60 -6.05 1.22
CA GLU A 317 -12.32 -5.74 -0.03
C GLU A 317 -13.65 -6.51 -0.12
N LYS A 318 -13.66 -7.78 0.30
CA LYS A 318 -14.89 -8.57 0.37
C LYS A 318 -15.88 -7.98 1.37
N ALA A 319 -15.43 -7.54 2.54
CA ALA A 319 -16.29 -6.89 3.55
C ALA A 319 -16.91 -5.59 3.01
N ILE A 320 -16.10 -4.73 2.38
CA ILE A 320 -16.60 -3.50 1.74
C ILE A 320 -17.63 -3.82 0.65
N ARG A 321 -17.43 -4.91 -0.10
CA ARG A 321 -18.40 -5.37 -1.11
C ARG A 321 -19.71 -5.84 -0.47
N VAL A 322 -19.64 -6.55 0.67
CA VAL A 322 -20.81 -6.95 1.44
C VAL A 322 -21.57 -5.72 1.92
N ASP A 323 -20.92 -4.72 2.51
CA ASP A 323 -21.58 -3.49 2.97
C ASP A 323 -22.32 -2.76 1.82
N LYS A 324 -21.73 -2.74 0.61
CA LYS A 324 -22.38 -2.20 -0.59
C LYS A 324 -23.62 -3.00 -0.99
N LEU A 325 -23.52 -4.33 -1.01
CA LEU A 325 -24.64 -5.21 -1.32
C LEU A 325 -25.74 -5.12 -0.26
N GLU A 326 -25.40 -4.99 1.02
CA GLU A 326 -26.36 -4.76 2.10
C GLU A 326 -27.09 -3.43 1.94
N SER A 327 -26.37 -2.37 1.55
CA SER A 327 -26.96 -1.07 1.25
C SER A 327 -27.92 -1.13 0.06
N GLU A 328 -27.56 -1.87 -1.00
CA GLU A 328 -28.44 -2.13 -2.15
C GLU A 328 -29.66 -2.96 -1.76
N LEU A 329 -29.49 -3.99 -0.94
CA LEU A 329 -30.59 -4.78 -0.39
C LEU A 329 -31.55 -3.93 0.45
N CYS A 330 -31.05 -2.99 1.26
CA CYS A 330 -31.89 -2.04 1.98
C CYS A 330 -32.72 -1.17 1.03
N ARG A 331 -32.13 -0.67 -0.06
CA ARG A 331 -32.88 0.08 -1.08
C ARG A 331 -33.92 -0.79 -1.80
N TYR A 332 -33.60 -2.05 -2.09
CA TYR A 332 -34.58 -2.98 -2.67
C TYR A 332 -35.71 -3.31 -1.71
N LYS A 333 -35.42 -3.42 -0.41
CA LYS A 333 -36.46 -3.54 0.62
C LYS A 333 -37.38 -2.33 0.60
N GLU A 334 -36.86 -1.10 0.60
CA GLU A 334 -37.68 0.11 0.52
C GLU A 334 -38.58 0.11 -0.73
N ARG A 335 -38.03 -0.21 -1.91
CA ARG A 335 -38.83 -0.35 -3.15
C ARG A 335 -39.90 -1.43 -3.06
N LEU A 336 -39.63 -2.52 -2.35
CA LEU A 336 -40.61 -3.57 -2.13
C LEU A 336 -41.77 -3.08 -1.25
N HIS A 337 -41.48 -2.31 -0.19
CA HIS A 337 -42.52 -1.67 0.62
C HIS A 337 -43.40 -0.74 -0.23
N ASP A 338 -42.81 0.02 -1.17
CA ASP A 338 -43.57 0.87 -2.09
C ASP A 338 -44.48 0.04 -3.01
N ILE A 339 -43.97 -1.07 -3.56
CA ILE A 339 -44.75 -1.98 -4.41
C ILE A 339 -45.92 -2.59 -3.64
N ASP A 340 -45.69 -3.04 -2.41
CA ASP A 340 -46.74 -3.61 -1.55
C ASP A 340 -47.81 -2.58 -1.20
N PHE A 341 -47.40 -1.35 -0.92
CA PHE A 341 -48.32 -0.24 -0.71
C PHE A 341 -49.22 -0.02 -1.94
N TYR A 342 -48.64 0.06 -3.14
CA TYR A 342 -49.43 0.25 -4.36
C TYR A 342 -50.29 -0.97 -4.71
N LYS A 343 -49.82 -2.18 -4.43
CA LYS A 343 -50.60 -3.40 -4.65
C LYS A 343 -51.81 -3.47 -3.72
N ALA A 344 -51.65 -3.15 -2.43
CA ALA A 344 -52.76 -3.05 -1.50
C ALA A 344 -53.78 -2.01 -1.96
N ARG A 345 -53.30 -0.86 -2.45
CA ARG A 345 -54.17 0.18 -3.01
C ARG A 345 -54.94 -0.27 -4.26
N VAL A 346 -54.31 -1.08 -5.11
CA VAL A 346 -54.97 -1.63 -6.31
C VAL A 346 -56.02 -2.67 -5.95
N GLU A 347 -55.77 -3.55 -4.99
CA GLU A 347 -56.75 -4.55 -4.56
C GLU A 347 -57.95 -3.90 -3.86
N GLU A 348 -57.74 -2.90 -3.00
CA GLU A 348 -58.82 -2.09 -2.43
C GLU A 348 -59.72 -1.49 -3.53
N LEU A 349 -59.10 -0.90 -4.56
CA LEU A 349 -59.84 -0.34 -5.70
C LEU A 349 -60.56 -1.41 -6.54
N LYS A 350 -60.04 -2.65 -6.60
CA LYS A 350 -60.72 -3.76 -7.30
C LYS A 350 -61.92 -4.25 -6.52
N GLU A 351 -61.81 -4.39 -5.20
CA GLU A 351 -62.91 -4.74 -4.31
C GLU A 351 -64.02 -3.70 -4.39
N ASP A 352 -63.66 -2.41 -4.32
CA ASP A 352 -64.61 -1.29 -4.50
C ASP A 352 -65.33 -1.38 -5.87
N ASN A 353 -64.58 -1.61 -6.96
CA ASN A 353 -65.18 -1.78 -8.29
C ASN A 353 -66.07 -3.02 -8.41
N GLN A 354 -65.72 -4.12 -7.75
CA GLN A 354 -66.52 -5.34 -7.74
C GLN A 354 -67.84 -5.12 -7.01
N ILE A 355 -67.81 -4.49 -5.83
CA ILE A 355 -69.01 -4.12 -5.08
C ILE A 355 -69.90 -3.19 -5.90
N LEU A 356 -69.31 -2.23 -6.62
CA LEU A 356 -70.05 -1.35 -7.53
C LEU A 356 -70.70 -2.11 -8.68
N LEU A 357 -70.01 -3.10 -9.27
CA LEU A 357 -70.55 -3.96 -10.32
C LEU A 357 -71.70 -4.83 -9.80
N GLU A 358 -71.55 -5.46 -8.64
CA GLU A 358 -72.61 -6.27 -8.01
C GLU A 358 -73.84 -5.43 -7.66
N THR A 359 -73.62 -4.22 -7.15
CA THR A 359 -74.69 -3.25 -6.88
C THR A 359 -75.41 -2.86 -8.18
N LYS A 360 -74.64 -2.62 -9.25
CA LYS A 360 -75.21 -2.32 -10.57
C LYS A 360 -76.03 -3.49 -11.11
N THR A 361 -75.52 -4.73 -11.08
CA THR A 361 -76.26 -5.90 -11.58
C THR A 361 -77.53 -6.15 -10.79
N MET A 362 -77.47 -6.00 -9.45
CA MET A 362 -78.66 -6.11 -8.59
C MET A 362 -79.73 -5.07 -8.97
N LEU A 363 -79.33 -3.83 -9.24
CA LEU A 363 -80.24 -2.78 -9.69
C LEU A 363 -80.81 -3.06 -11.09
N GLU A 364 -80.01 -3.62 -12.00
CA GLU A 364 -80.46 -4.04 -13.34
C GLU A 364 -81.48 -5.19 -13.27
N GLU A 365 -81.26 -6.19 -12.41
CA GLU A 365 -82.21 -7.29 -12.16
C GLU A 365 -83.51 -6.80 -11.53
N GLN A 366 -83.43 -5.89 -10.55
CA GLN A 366 -84.61 -5.25 -9.98
C GLN A 366 -85.40 -4.50 -11.06
N LEU A 367 -84.71 -3.75 -11.92
CA LEU A 367 -85.34 -3.04 -13.03
C LEU A 367 -86.02 -4.02 -14.00
N ASP A 368 -85.37 -5.13 -14.35
CA ASP A 368 -85.96 -6.15 -15.24
C ASP A 368 -87.18 -6.84 -14.61
N SER A 369 -87.11 -7.16 -13.31
CA SER A 369 -88.25 -7.70 -12.56
C SER A 369 -89.45 -6.73 -12.54
N THR A 370 -89.19 -5.43 -12.47
CA THR A 370 -90.25 -4.42 -12.52
C THR A 370 -90.85 -4.30 -13.92
N ARG A 371 -90.02 -4.41 -14.97
CA ARG A 371 -90.46 -4.42 -16.37
C ARG A 371 -91.32 -5.64 -16.69
N THR A 372 -90.87 -6.85 -16.35
CA THR A 372 -91.64 -8.08 -16.56
C THR A 372 -92.98 -8.08 -15.80
N ARG A 373 -93.02 -7.52 -14.58
CA ARG A 373 -94.28 -7.31 -13.85
C ARG A 373 -95.20 -6.33 -14.58
N SER A 374 -94.65 -5.26 -15.15
CA SER A 374 -95.39 -4.29 -15.97
C SER A 374 -95.96 -4.95 -17.23
N ASP A 375 -95.19 -5.78 -17.93
CA ASP A 375 -95.65 -6.50 -19.12
C ASP A 375 -96.80 -7.47 -18.78
N LYS A 376 -96.68 -8.19 -17.65
CA LYS A 376 -97.74 -9.08 -17.17
C LYS A 376 -99.00 -8.31 -16.78
N LEU A 377 -98.85 -7.13 -16.16
CA LEU A 377 -99.97 -6.22 -15.89
C LEU A 377 -100.66 -5.84 -17.20
N HIS A 378 -99.92 -5.42 -18.22
CA HIS A 378 -100.48 -5.06 -19.53
C HIS A 378 -101.19 -6.23 -20.24
N LEU A 379 -100.68 -7.46 -20.13
CA LEU A 379 -101.38 -8.65 -20.65
C LEU A 379 -102.70 -8.89 -19.92
N LEU A 380 -102.69 -8.82 -18.58
CA LEU A 380 -103.91 -8.98 -17.77
C LEU A 380 -104.93 -7.85 -18.05
N GLU A 381 -104.48 -6.61 -18.25
CA GLU A 381 -105.33 -5.50 -18.69
C GLU A 381 -105.98 -5.79 -20.05
N LYS A 382 -105.21 -6.31 -21.00
CA LYS A 382 -105.72 -6.71 -22.32
C LYS A 382 -106.76 -7.82 -22.23
N GLU A 383 -106.49 -8.87 -21.44
CA GLU A 383 -107.46 -9.95 -21.19
C GLU A 383 -108.72 -9.45 -20.50
N ASN A 384 -108.60 -8.55 -19.52
CA ASN A 384 -109.72 -7.93 -18.83
C ASN A 384 -110.61 -7.15 -19.80
N LEU A 385 -110.01 -6.39 -20.72
CA LEU A 385 -110.73 -5.68 -21.79
C LEU A 385 -111.44 -6.66 -22.75
N GLN A 386 -110.79 -7.76 -23.13
CA GLN A 386 -111.40 -8.79 -23.98
C GLN A 386 -112.59 -9.48 -23.30
N LEU A 387 -112.47 -9.82 -22.02
CA LEU A 387 -113.57 -10.40 -21.24
C LEU A 387 -114.72 -9.41 -21.08
N LYS A 388 -114.44 -8.13 -20.85
CA LYS A 388 -115.46 -7.06 -20.83
C LYS A 388 -116.20 -6.96 -22.16
N SER A 389 -115.49 -7.03 -23.30
CA SER A 389 -116.12 -7.05 -24.62
C SER A 389 -117.03 -8.26 -24.80
N LYS A 390 -116.55 -9.47 -24.48
CA LYS A 390 -117.36 -10.70 -24.58
C LYS A 390 -118.59 -10.68 -23.69
N MET A 391 -118.46 -10.15 -22.47
CA MET A 391 -119.60 -9.95 -21.57
C MET A 391 -120.63 -9.03 -22.20
N HIS A 392 -120.19 -7.92 -22.81
CA HIS A 392 -121.07 -7.01 -23.52
C HIS A 392 -121.77 -7.68 -24.72
N ASP A 393 -121.05 -8.47 -25.52
CA ASP A 393 -121.62 -9.22 -26.64
C ASP A 393 -122.69 -10.21 -26.17
N LEU A 394 -122.43 -10.96 -25.10
CA LEU A 394 -123.40 -11.89 -24.49
C LEU A 394 -124.60 -11.17 -23.88
N GLU A 395 -124.40 -9.99 -23.28
CA GLU A 395 -125.50 -9.16 -22.79
C GLU A 395 -126.39 -8.70 -23.95
N MET A 396 -125.80 -8.30 -25.07
CA MET A 396 -126.50 -7.93 -26.29
C MET A 396 -127.26 -9.11 -26.90
N GLU A 397 -126.66 -10.30 -26.99
CA GLU A 397 -127.32 -11.54 -27.44
C GLU A 397 -128.51 -11.88 -26.54
N ARG A 398 -128.32 -11.85 -25.22
CA ARG A 398 -129.39 -12.11 -24.25
C ARG A 398 -130.53 -11.08 -24.38
N ASP A 399 -130.22 -9.83 -24.65
CA ASP A 399 -131.23 -8.79 -24.84
C ASP A 399 -131.94 -8.93 -26.21
N LEU A 400 -131.27 -9.45 -27.24
CA LEU A 400 -131.89 -9.85 -28.51
C LEU A 400 -132.81 -11.07 -28.33
N ASP A 401 -132.35 -12.10 -27.61
CA ASP A 401 -133.16 -13.28 -27.29
C ASP A 401 -134.38 -12.91 -26.45
N ARG A 402 -134.22 -11.96 -25.51
CA ARG A 402 -135.34 -11.41 -24.74
C ARG A 402 -136.37 -10.74 -25.64
N LYS A 403 -135.93 -9.86 -26.54
CA LYS A 403 -136.81 -9.24 -27.54
C LYS A 403 -137.48 -10.28 -28.43
N ARG A 404 -136.75 -11.33 -28.85
CA ARG A 404 -137.32 -12.41 -29.65
C ARG A 404 -138.36 -13.24 -28.90
N MET A 405 -138.13 -13.50 -27.61
CA MET A 405 -139.12 -14.13 -26.74
C MET A 405 -140.36 -13.24 -26.56
N GLU A 406 -140.18 -11.93 -26.39
CA GLU A 406 -141.29 -10.96 -26.35
C GLU A 406 -142.09 -10.99 -27.66
N GLU A 407 -141.44 -10.92 -28.82
CA GLU A 407 -142.08 -11.04 -30.15
C GLU A 407 -142.84 -12.38 -30.29
N LEU A 408 -142.23 -13.51 -29.90
CA LEU A 408 -142.88 -14.82 -29.97
C LEU A 408 -144.06 -14.93 -29.00
N LEU A 409 -144.00 -14.30 -27.83
CA LEU A 409 -145.12 -14.24 -26.89
C LEU A 409 -146.27 -13.39 -27.47
N GLU A 410 -145.96 -12.27 -28.12
CA GLU A 410 -146.94 -11.45 -28.84
C GLU A 410 -147.56 -12.22 -30.01
N GLU A 411 -146.76 -12.89 -30.84
CA GLU A 411 -147.23 -13.75 -31.93
C GLU A 411 -148.12 -14.88 -31.40
N ASN A 412 -147.74 -15.54 -30.31
CA ASN A 412 -148.50 -16.64 -29.71
C ASN A 412 -149.83 -16.14 -29.12
N LEU A 413 -149.83 -14.96 -28.48
CA LEU A 413 -151.08 -14.33 -28.02
C LEU A 413 -152.01 -14.00 -29.20
N VAL A 414 -151.46 -13.48 -30.30
CA VAL A 414 -152.23 -13.21 -31.52
C VAL A 414 -152.80 -14.50 -32.11
N LEU A 415 -152.01 -15.58 -32.18
CA LEU A 415 -152.47 -16.89 -32.64
C LEU A 415 -153.55 -17.48 -31.72
N GLU A 416 -153.40 -17.36 -30.40
CA GLU A 416 -154.39 -17.82 -29.41
C GLU A 416 -155.69 -17.02 -29.52
N MET A 417 -155.60 -15.69 -29.74
CA MET A 417 -156.75 -14.84 -30.06
C MET A 417 -157.42 -15.24 -31.38
N ALA A 418 -156.64 -15.52 -32.43
CA ALA A 418 -157.16 -15.96 -33.72
C ALA A 418 -157.82 -17.36 -33.63
N GLN A 419 -157.24 -18.29 -32.87
CA GLN A 419 -157.84 -19.60 -32.60
C GLN A 419 -159.16 -19.46 -31.85
N LYS A 420 -159.23 -18.57 -30.85
CA LYS A 420 -160.45 -18.31 -30.09
C LYS A 420 -161.53 -17.67 -30.96
N GLN A 421 -161.17 -16.68 -31.78
CA GLN A 421 -162.08 -16.09 -32.77
C GLN A 421 -162.60 -17.14 -33.77
N SER A 422 -161.73 -18.03 -34.27
CA SER A 422 -162.13 -19.13 -35.15
C SER A 422 -163.06 -20.15 -34.46
N MET A 423 -162.84 -20.45 -33.18
CA MET A 423 -163.74 -21.29 -32.37
C MET A 423 -165.10 -20.60 -32.15
N ASP A 424 -165.12 -19.30 -31.88
CA ASP A 424 -166.35 -18.51 -31.71
C ASP A 424 -167.11 -18.39 -33.05
N GLU A 425 -166.42 -18.20 -34.17
CA GLU A 425 -166.99 -18.26 -35.52
C GLU A 425 -167.57 -19.64 -35.82
N SER A 426 -166.89 -20.73 -35.42
CA SER A 426 -167.37 -22.11 -35.59
C SER A 426 -168.63 -22.40 -34.77
N LEU A 427 -168.76 -21.81 -33.58
CA LEU A 427 -169.98 -21.90 -32.76
C LEU A 427 -171.12 -21.05 -33.33
N HIS A 428 -170.81 -19.92 -33.97
CA HIS A 428 -171.81 -19.06 -34.62
C HIS A 428 -172.33 -19.69 -35.93
N LEU A 429 -171.45 -20.30 -36.73
CA LEU A 429 -171.82 -21.11 -37.89
C LEU A 429 -172.63 -22.37 -37.51
N GLY A 430 -172.36 -22.98 -36.35
CA GLY A 430 -173.14 -24.10 -35.82
C GLY A 430 -174.58 -23.72 -35.45
N TRP A 431 -174.82 -22.47 -35.01
CA TRP A 431 -176.15 -21.94 -34.72
C TRP A 431 -176.90 -21.50 -35.99
N GLU A 432 -176.19 -20.98 -36.99
CA GLU A 432 -176.76 -20.65 -38.30
C GLU A 432 -177.11 -21.89 -39.15
N LEU A 433 -176.50 -23.05 -38.87
CA LEU A 433 -176.74 -24.34 -39.56
C LEU A 433 -178.04 -25.07 -39.16
N GLU A 434 -178.74 -24.65 -38.10
CA GLU A 434 -180.01 -25.29 -37.66
C GLU A 434 -181.27 -24.52 -38.11
N GLN A 435 -181.13 -23.38 -38.81
CA GLN A 435 -182.24 -22.53 -39.27
C GLN A 435 -182.35 -22.32 -40.80
N LEU A 436 -181.51 -22.96 -41.63
CA LEU A 436 -181.63 -22.88 -43.09
C LEU A 436 -181.75 -24.26 -43.75
N SER A 437 -183.03 -24.60 -43.96
CA SER A 437 -183.60 -25.76 -44.63
C SER A 437 -183.16 -25.99 -46.09
N LYS A 438 -183.14 -27.28 -46.49
CA LYS A 438 -183.38 -27.83 -47.85
C LYS A 438 -182.36 -27.53 -48.97
N THR A 439 -181.97 -28.62 -49.64
CA THR A 439 -181.42 -28.76 -51.02
C THR A 439 -179.96 -28.34 -51.30
N PRO A 440 -179.30 -28.94 -52.33
CA PRO A 440 -177.85 -29.18 -52.38
C PRO A 440 -177.03 -28.28 -53.36
N GLU A 441 -175.68 -28.38 -53.28
CA GLU A 441 -174.61 -28.24 -54.33
C GLU A 441 -173.46 -27.19 -54.15
N LEU A 442 -172.21 -27.71 -54.23
CA LEU A 442 -170.99 -27.32 -55.03
C LEU A 442 -170.03 -26.10 -54.77
N THR A 443 -168.70 -26.41 -54.92
CA THR A 443 -167.50 -25.66 -55.48
C THR A 443 -166.79 -24.51 -54.69
N ASP A 444 -165.52 -24.06 -54.87
CA ASP A 444 -164.16 -24.51 -55.36
C ASP A 444 -163.12 -23.32 -55.30
N ALA A 445 -161.81 -23.56 -55.01
CA ALA A 445 -160.55 -22.85 -55.44
C ALA A 445 -160.17 -21.33 -55.12
N PRO A 446 -158.95 -20.75 -55.43
CA PRO A 446 -157.50 -21.13 -55.19
C PRO A 446 -156.39 -20.00 -54.97
N GLN A 447 -155.11 -20.49 -54.87
CA GLN A 447 -153.64 -20.07 -54.76
C GLN A 447 -152.90 -18.86 -55.45
N LYS A 448 -151.57 -18.66 -55.10
CA LYS A 448 -150.39 -18.26 -55.98
C LYS A 448 -148.92 -18.51 -55.43
N SER A 449 -147.87 -18.36 -56.29
CA SER A 449 -146.56 -19.11 -56.43
C SER A 449 -145.22 -18.27 -56.49
N LEU A 450 -144.04 -18.94 -56.48
CA LEU A 450 -142.62 -18.51 -56.28
C LEU A 450 -141.71 -18.64 -57.55
N GLY A 451 -140.76 -17.71 -57.77
CA GLY A 451 -139.58 -17.91 -58.66
C GLY A 451 -139.00 -16.67 -59.36
N GLU A 452 -137.98 -16.00 -58.78
CA GLU A 452 -137.23 -14.94 -59.49
C GLU A 452 -135.81 -14.58 -58.94
N GLU A 453 -135.14 -15.43 -58.15
CA GLU A 453 -133.96 -14.99 -57.34
C GLU A 453 -132.56 -15.49 -57.76
N VAL A 454 -132.35 -16.08 -58.95
CA VAL A 454 -131.08 -16.81 -59.25
C VAL A 454 -130.43 -16.43 -60.59
N ASN A 455 -130.02 -15.16 -60.82
CA ASN A 455 -129.27 -14.85 -62.05
C ASN A 455 -128.15 -13.79 -61.99
N GLU A 456 -127.70 -13.31 -60.82
CA GLU A 456 -126.82 -12.12 -60.77
C GLU A 456 -125.36 -12.31 -60.30
N LEU A 457 -124.84 -13.54 -60.12
CA LEU A 457 -123.55 -13.76 -59.41
C LEU A 457 -122.37 -14.41 -60.16
N THR A 458 -122.38 -14.57 -61.49
CA THR A 458 -121.36 -15.38 -62.19
C THR A 458 -120.37 -14.65 -63.12
N SER A 459 -120.42 -13.33 -63.29
CA SER A 459 -119.65 -12.64 -64.36
C SER A 459 -118.41 -11.81 -63.94
N SER A 460 -118.14 -11.58 -62.65
CA SER A 460 -117.13 -10.60 -62.22
C SER A 460 -115.72 -11.15 -61.90
N ARG A 461 -115.53 -12.48 -61.85
CA ARG A 461 -114.30 -13.09 -61.30
C ARG A 461 -113.20 -13.42 -62.33
N LEU A 462 -113.49 -13.41 -63.63
CA LEU A 462 -112.55 -13.86 -64.67
C LEU A 462 -111.57 -12.77 -65.15
N LEU A 463 -111.97 -11.49 -65.16
CA LEU A 463 -111.18 -10.38 -65.76
C LEU A 463 -110.00 -9.91 -64.89
N LYS A 464 -109.96 -10.26 -63.60
CA LYS A 464 -108.96 -9.76 -62.65
C LYS A 464 -107.62 -10.49 -62.74
N LEU A 465 -107.62 -11.76 -63.15
CA LEU A 465 -106.43 -12.62 -63.19
C LEU A 465 -105.57 -12.43 -64.45
N GLU A 466 -106.13 -11.86 -65.53
CA GLU A 466 -105.42 -11.71 -66.80
C GLU A 466 -104.45 -10.50 -66.81
N LYS A 467 -104.70 -9.47 -66.00
CA LYS A 467 -103.88 -8.25 -65.92
C LYS A 467 -102.61 -8.39 -65.06
N GLU A 468 -102.57 -9.32 -64.11
CA GLU A 468 -101.42 -9.49 -63.21
C GLU A 468 -100.24 -10.21 -63.91
N ASN A 469 -100.49 -11.07 -64.90
CA ASN A 469 -99.44 -11.87 -65.53
C ASN A 469 -98.57 -11.08 -66.52
N GLN A 470 -99.09 -10.00 -67.12
CA GLN A 470 -98.31 -9.14 -68.03
C GLN A 470 -97.34 -8.18 -67.30
N ALA A 471 -97.59 -7.84 -66.03
CA ALA A 471 -96.76 -6.90 -65.28
C ALA A 471 -95.43 -7.51 -64.78
N LEU A 472 -95.38 -8.84 -64.58
CA LEU A 472 -94.21 -9.53 -64.03
C LEU A 472 -93.11 -9.79 -65.07
N LEU A 473 -93.45 -9.98 -66.35
CA LEU A 473 -92.45 -10.20 -67.41
C LEU A 473 -91.60 -8.96 -67.71
N LYS A 474 -92.18 -7.76 -67.58
CA LYS A 474 -91.48 -6.49 -67.85
C LYS A 474 -90.42 -6.14 -66.79
N LYS A 475 -90.58 -6.66 -65.56
CA LYS A 475 -89.66 -6.41 -64.43
C LYS A 475 -88.35 -7.21 -64.52
N VAL A 476 -88.34 -8.30 -65.29
CA VAL A 476 -87.19 -9.23 -65.37
C VAL A 476 -86.16 -8.79 -66.43
N GLU A 477 -86.58 -8.10 -67.49
CA GLU A 477 -85.67 -7.59 -68.52
C GLU A 477 -84.83 -6.37 -68.06
N GLU A 478 -85.37 -5.53 -67.18
CA GLU A 478 -84.65 -4.37 -66.63
C GLU A 478 -83.52 -4.74 -65.65
N LEU A 479 -83.57 -5.94 -65.04
CA LEU A 479 -82.58 -6.41 -64.05
C LEU A 479 -81.34 -7.09 -64.66
N LYS A 480 -81.33 -7.42 -65.96
CA LYS A 480 -80.18 -8.10 -66.59
C LYS A 480 -79.15 -7.15 -67.24
N GLY A 481 -79.49 -5.89 -67.49
CA GLY A 481 -78.61 -4.94 -68.18
C GLY A 481 -77.61 -4.17 -67.28
N THR A 482 -77.92 -3.97 -66.00
CA THR A 482 -77.14 -3.13 -65.06
C THR A 482 -76.08 -3.87 -64.25
N ALA A 483 -76.11 -5.21 -64.23
CA ALA A 483 -75.24 -6.01 -63.38
C ALA A 483 -73.77 -6.13 -63.86
N SER A 484 -73.48 -5.85 -65.14
CA SER A 484 -72.16 -6.16 -65.72
C SER A 484 -71.11 -5.03 -65.58
N GLN A 485 -71.51 -3.75 -65.70
CA GLN A 485 -70.57 -2.62 -65.57
C GLN A 485 -70.31 -2.19 -64.11
N ASP A 486 -71.28 -2.40 -63.22
CA ASP A 486 -71.17 -2.03 -61.80
C ASP A 486 -70.27 -3.01 -61.01
N ASN A 487 -70.16 -4.26 -61.48
CA ASN A 487 -69.28 -5.27 -60.88
C ASN A 487 -67.79 -4.97 -61.09
N THR A 488 -67.39 -4.43 -62.24
CA THR A 488 -65.98 -4.08 -62.53
C THR A 488 -65.47 -2.88 -61.72
N ALA A 489 -66.32 -1.88 -61.45
CA ALA A 489 -65.97 -0.73 -60.61
C ALA A 489 -65.95 -1.05 -59.10
N LYS A 490 -66.78 -2.02 -58.66
CA LYS A 490 -66.75 -2.54 -57.29
C LYS A 490 -65.50 -3.38 -57.03
N LEU A 491 -65.05 -4.17 -58.00
CA LEU A 491 -63.86 -5.01 -57.85
C LEU A 491 -62.57 -4.20 -57.65
N THR A 492 -62.41 -3.06 -58.33
CA THR A 492 -61.22 -2.20 -58.18
C THR A 492 -61.19 -1.43 -56.86
N LYS A 493 -62.35 -0.94 -56.37
CA LYS A 493 -62.47 -0.36 -55.03
C LYS A 493 -62.22 -1.40 -53.93
N ALA A 494 -62.80 -2.59 -54.07
CA ALA A 494 -62.56 -3.69 -53.13
C ALA A 494 -61.08 -4.11 -53.08
N ASN A 495 -60.34 -4.03 -54.20
CA ASN A 495 -58.91 -4.35 -54.22
C ASN A 495 -58.05 -3.29 -53.51
N GLN A 496 -58.36 -1.99 -53.66
CA GLN A 496 -57.69 -0.92 -52.93
C GLN A 496 -58.01 -0.96 -51.43
N GLU A 497 -59.23 -1.34 -51.07
CA GLU A 497 -59.66 -1.51 -49.70
C GLU A 497 -58.99 -2.74 -49.06
N ASN A 498 -58.87 -3.85 -49.79
CA ASN A 498 -58.08 -5.02 -49.38
C ASN A 498 -56.60 -4.67 -49.13
N GLN A 499 -56.00 -3.83 -49.97
CA GLN A 499 -54.61 -3.43 -49.78
C GLN A 499 -54.42 -2.58 -48.50
N LYS A 500 -55.38 -1.70 -48.18
CA LYS A 500 -55.38 -0.94 -46.92
C LYS A 500 -55.67 -1.83 -45.71
N LEU A 501 -56.55 -2.81 -45.85
CA LEU A 501 -56.85 -3.78 -44.80
C LEU A 501 -55.65 -4.69 -44.52
N ASN A 502 -54.90 -5.11 -45.55
CA ASN A 502 -53.67 -5.87 -45.36
C ASN A 502 -52.59 -5.08 -44.62
N GLN A 503 -52.39 -3.80 -44.96
CA GLN A 503 -51.46 -2.95 -44.21
C GLN A 503 -51.91 -2.71 -42.77
N LYS A 504 -53.22 -2.76 -42.50
CA LYS A 504 -53.76 -2.66 -41.14
C LYS A 504 -53.63 -3.98 -40.38
N LEU A 505 -53.83 -5.11 -41.04
CA LEU A 505 -53.57 -6.45 -40.50
C LEU A 505 -52.12 -6.60 -40.10
N GLU A 506 -51.17 -6.17 -40.94
CA GLU A 506 -49.73 -6.28 -40.65
C GLU A 506 -49.32 -5.43 -39.43
N ARG A 507 -49.92 -4.25 -39.25
CA ARG A 507 -49.73 -3.44 -38.02
C ARG A 507 -50.34 -4.10 -36.80
N LEU A 508 -51.56 -4.62 -36.93
CA LEU A 508 -52.23 -5.33 -35.85
C LEU A 508 -51.50 -6.62 -35.48
N GLU A 509 -50.92 -7.35 -36.42
CA GLU A 509 -50.10 -8.54 -36.15
C GLU A 509 -48.82 -8.19 -35.36
N ASN A 510 -48.17 -7.09 -35.71
CA ASN A 510 -47.01 -6.58 -34.95
C ASN A 510 -47.41 -6.13 -33.54
N GLU A 511 -48.52 -5.42 -33.38
CA GLU A 511 -49.06 -5.04 -32.06
C GLU A 511 -49.42 -6.29 -31.23
N LEU A 512 -50.05 -7.30 -31.84
CA LEU A 512 -50.41 -8.56 -31.18
C LEU A 512 -49.17 -9.38 -30.80
N MET A 513 -48.08 -9.28 -31.55
CA MET A 513 -46.80 -9.90 -31.21
C MET A 513 -46.18 -9.24 -29.97
N VAL A 514 -46.17 -7.90 -29.93
CA VAL A 514 -45.68 -7.13 -28.77
C VAL A 514 -46.55 -7.41 -27.54
N ASP A 515 -47.86 -7.49 -27.70
CA ASP A 515 -48.79 -7.84 -26.63
C ASP A 515 -48.61 -9.28 -26.12
N ARG A 516 -48.22 -10.22 -27.00
CA ARG A 516 -47.88 -11.59 -26.58
C ARG A 516 -46.58 -11.69 -25.80
N GLU A 517 -45.60 -10.87 -26.12
CA GLU A 517 -44.35 -10.79 -25.36
C GLU A 517 -44.57 -10.10 -24.01
N SER A 518 -45.38 -9.04 -23.98
CA SER A 518 -45.76 -8.36 -22.74
C SER A 518 -46.59 -9.29 -21.83
N LEU A 519 -47.54 -10.05 -22.38
CA LEU A 519 -48.31 -11.04 -21.62
C LEU A 519 -47.42 -12.15 -21.02
N ARG A 520 -46.47 -12.68 -21.78
CA ARG A 520 -45.51 -13.69 -21.26
C ARG A 520 -44.63 -13.13 -20.14
N SER A 521 -44.20 -11.88 -20.24
CA SER A 521 -43.46 -11.22 -19.17
C SER A 521 -44.33 -11.00 -17.91
N ALA A 522 -45.60 -10.66 -18.10
CA ALA A 522 -46.56 -10.49 -17.02
C ALA A 522 -46.91 -11.83 -16.34
N GLU A 523 -47.01 -12.93 -17.10
CA GLU A 523 -47.19 -14.28 -16.56
C GLU A 523 -46.00 -14.72 -15.70
N SER A 524 -44.76 -14.51 -16.17
CA SER A 524 -43.57 -14.80 -15.36
C SER A 524 -43.55 -13.99 -14.07
N LEU A 525 -43.87 -12.70 -14.15
CA LEU A 525 -43.92 -11.83 -12.97
C LEU A 525 -45.04 -12.25 -12.00
N SER A 526 -46.19 -12.69 -12.51
CA SER A 526 -47.28 -13.22 -11.71
C SER A 526 -46.87 -14.48 -10.94
N THR A 527 -46.11 -15.39 -11.58
CA THR A 527 -45.64 -16.60 -10.90
C THR A 527 -44.65 -16.32 -9.77
N ASP A 528 -43.81 -15.29 -9.91
CA ASP A 528 -42.86 -14.91 -8.85
C ASP A 528 -43.55 -14.13 -7.73
N LEU A 529 -44.52 -13.27 -8.05
CA LEU A 529 -45.38 -12.61 -7.07
C LEU A 529 -46.24 -13.60 -6.26
N MET A 530 -46.63 -14.72 -6.84
CA MET A 530 -47.33 -15.80 -6.12
C MET A 530 -46.43 -16.50 -5.09
N LYS A 531 -45.14 -16.72 -5.41
CA LYS A 531 -44.17 -17.29 -4.46
C LYS A 531 -43.87 -16.32 -3.31
N GLU A 532 -43.75 -15.04 -3.63
CA GLU A 532 -43.51 -13.98 -2.64
C GLU A 532 -44.72 -13.79 -1.71
N LYS A 533 -45.95 -13.85 -2.26
CA LYS A 533 -47.19 -13.84 -1.47
C LYS A 533 -47.21 -14.96 -0.42
N ALA A 534 -46.85 -16.19 -0.80
CA ALA A 534 -46.82 -17.32 0.14
C ALA A 534 -45.78 -17.14 1.27
N LEU A 535 -44.67 -16.45 0.99
CA LEU A 535 -43.64 -16.12 1.98
C LEU A 535 -44.10 -15.00 2.92
N LEU A 536 -44.76 -13.96 2.40
CA LEU A 536 -45.28 -12.85 3.18
C LEU A 536 -46.43 -13.26 4.10
N GLU A 537 -47.33 -14.13 3.65
CA GLU A 537 -48.39 -14.71 4.49
C GLU A 537 -47.82 -15.39 5.74
N LYS A 538 -46.71 -16.14 5.59
CA LYS A 538 -46.01 -16.77 6.71
C LYS A 538 -45.42 -15.75 7.69
N THR A 539 -44.95 -14.60 7.21
CA THR A 539 -44.41 -13.54 8.09
C THR A 539 -45.49 -12.75 8.83
N LEU A 540 -46.64 -12.50 8.20
CA LEU A 540 -47.75 -11.80 8.84
C LEU A 540 -48.34 -12.57 10.02
N GLU A 541 -48.38 -13.90 9.93
CA GLU A 541 -48.84 -14.75 11.03
C GLU A 541 -47.94 -14.59 12.27
N THR A 542 -46.61 -14.56 12.07
CA THR A 542 -45.66 -14.37 13.18
C THR A 542 -45.76 -12.99 13.83
N LEU A 543 -46.10 -11.94 13.07
CA LEU A 543 -46.27 -10.58 13.59
C LEU A 543 -47.58 -10.42 14.37
N ARG A 544 -48.67 -11.08 13.93
CA ARG A 544 -49.94 -11.11 14.67
C ARG A 544 -49.74 -11.68 16.07
N GLU A 545 -49.07 -12.82 16.19
CA GLU A 545 -48.78 -13.45 17.48
C GLU A 545 -47.97 -12.53 18.43
N ASN A 546 -47.05 -11.72 17.89
CA ASN A 546 -46.30 -10.73 18.67
C ASN A 546 -47.19 -9.59 19.17
N SER A 547 -48.06 -9.05 18.31
CA SER A 547 -48.96 -7.94 18.66
C SER A 547 -49.97 -8.32 19.74
N GLU A 548 -50.49 -9.55 19.70
CA GLU A 548 -51.46 -10.04 20.68
C GLU A 548 -50.84 -10.17 22.08
N ARG A 549 -49.55 -10.51 22.17
CA ARG A 549 -48.81 -10.54 23.44
C ARG A 549 -48.63 -9.14 24.02
N GLN A 550 -48.43 -8.12 23.19
CA GLN A 550 -48.25 -6.73 23.62
C GLN A 550 -49.56 -6.11 24.16
N THR A 551 -50.69 -6.37 23.50
CA THR A 551 -52.00 -5.88 23.96
C THR A 551 -52.39 -6.44 25.33
N LYS A 552 -52.08 -7.72 25.59
CA LYS A 552 -52.30 -8.34 26.91
C LYS A 552 -51.50 -7.67 28.03
N GLY A 553 -50.32 -7.13 27.72
CA GLY A 553 -49.51 -6.38 28.68
C GLY A 553 -50.15 -5.03 29.07
N LEU A 554 -50.64 -4.28 28.07
CA LEU A 554 -51.25 -2.96 28.28
C LEU A 554 -52.60 -3.04 29.02
N GLU A 555 -53.39 -4.10 28.80
CA GLU A 555 -54.65 -4.30 29.53
C GLU A 555 -54.43 -4.48 31.04
N GLN A 556 -53.34 -5.14 31.44
CA GLN A 556 -53.00 -5.33 32.86
C GLN A 556 -52.63 -4.02 33.54
N GLU A 557 -51.92 -3.13 32.84
CA GLU A 557 -51.49 -1.82 33.35
C GLU A 557 -52.67 -0.86 33.52
N ASN A 558 -53.61 -0.86 32.57
CA ASN A 558 -54.83 -0.04 32.65
C ASN A 558 -55.74 -0.42 33.83
N LYS A 559 -55.78 -1.72 34.15
CA LYS A 559 -56.51 -2.23 35.31
C LYS A 559 -55.92 -1.72 36.62
N HIS A 560 -54.60 -1.55 36.69
CA HIS A 560 -53.91 -1.05 37.88
C HIS A 560 -54.17 0.45 38.11
N LEU A 561 -54.12 1.26 37.05
CA LEU A 561 -54.38 2.71 37.14
C LEU A 561 -55.81 3.03 37.56
N SER A 562 -56.79 2.25 37.09
CA SER A 562 -58.20 2.41 37.44
C SER A 562 -58.47 2.23 38.94
N GLN A 563 -57.74 1.32 39.59
CA GLN A 563 -57.86 1.08 41.04
C GLN A 563 -57.33 2.28 41.85
N THR A 564 -56.26 2.92 41.38
CA THR A 564 -55.67 4.09 42.04
C THR A 564 -56.63 5.29 42.02
N ILE A 565 -57.35 5.49 40.91
CA ILE A 565 -58.30 6.60 40.77
C ILE A 565 -59.50 6.46 41.72
N SER A 566 -59.98 5.23 41.99
CA SER A 566 -61.12 5.03 42.89
C SER A 566 -60.79 5.43 44.34
N SER A 567 -59.57 5.14 44.80
CA SER A 567 -59.08 5.49 46.14
C SER A 567 -58.84 6.99 46.34
N LEU A 568 -58.66 7.75 45.25
CA LEU A 568 -58.55 9.22 45.27
C LEU A 568 -59.93 9.89 45.43
N ARG A 569 -60.98 9.34 44.82
CA ARG A 569 -62.34 9.92 44.88
C ARG A 569 -62.96 9.84 46.28
N GLN A 570 -62.59 8.83 47.07
CA GLN A 570 -63.11 8.63 48.43
C GLN A 570 -62.61 9.69 49.44
N ARG A 571 -61.56 10.46 49.10
CA ARG A 571 -60.91 11.45 49.98
C ARG A 571 -61.57 12.82 50.02
N CYS A 572 -62.53 13.14 49.15
CA CYS A 572 -63.12 14.49 49.06
C CYS A 572 -64.26 14.78 50.05
N GLN A 573 -64.44 14.00 51.13
CA GLN A 573 -65.58 14.16 52.05
C GLN A 573 -65.16 14.17 53.54
N VAL A 574 -65.33 15.34 54.19
CA VAL A 574 -65.44 15.62 55.66
C VAL A 574 -64.19 16.10 56.44
N GLY A 575 -64.39 17.03 57.42
CA GLY A 575 -63.38 17.95 57.99
C GLY A 575 -63.11 17.96 59.51
N ALA A 576 -62.59 19.11 59.97
CA ALA A 576 -62.21 19.60 61.32
C ALA A 576 -61.18 18.83 62.17
N GLU A 577 -61.34 17.54 62.47
CA GLU A 577 -60.19 16.70 62.92
C GLU A 577 -59.17 16.51 61.78
N ALA A 578 -59.66 16.71 60.55
CA ALA A 578 -58.85 16.88 59.36
C ALA A 578 -57.78 17.96 59.54
N ARG A 579 -58.06 19.12 60.17
CA ARG A 579 -57.10 20.25 60.16
C ARG A 579 -55.81 20.03 60.95
N VAL A 580 -55.82 19.25 62.04
CA VAL A 580 -54.58 18.91 62.77
C VAL A 580 -53.83 17.79 62.07
N LYS A 581 -54.57 16.82 61.50
CA LYS A 581 -53.99 15.85 60.56
C LYS A 581 -53.52 16.51 59.26
N ASP A 582 -54.07 17.65 58.87
CA ASP A 582 -53.72 18.42 57.67
C ASP A 582 -52.47 19.24 57.92
N VAL A 583 -52.20 19.70 59.16
CA VAL A 583 -50.90 20.30 59.51
C VAL A 583 -49.81 19.22 59.67
N GLU A 584 -50.12 18.06 60.26
CA GLU A 584 -49.19 16.91 60.25
C GLU A 584 -48.99 16.33 58.85
N LYS A 585 -50.03 16.34 58.01
CA LYS A 585 -49.92 16.04 56.58
C LYS A 585 -49.26 17.15 55.82
N GLU A 586 -49.40 18.43 56.15
CA GLU A 586 -48.69 19.53 55.49
C GLU A 586 -47.21 19.46 55.85
N ASN A 587 -46.84 19.13 57.08
CA ASN A 587 -45.45 18.82 57.42
C ASN A 587 -44.97 17.52 56.75
N ARG A 588 -45.83 16.50 56.60
CA ARG A 588 -45.50 15.30 55.81
C ARG A 588 -45.38 15.59 54.31
N VAL A 589 -46.21 16.47 53.76
CA VAL A 589 -46.25 16.92 52.36
C VAL A 589 -45.13 17.91 52.11
N LEU A 590 -44.72 18.70 53.09
CA LEU A 590 -43.52 19.53 53.03
C LEU A 590 -42.28 18.66 53.14
N HIS A 591 -42.26 17.63 53.98
CA HIS A 591 -41.18 16.64 53.97
C HIS A 591 -41.16 15.83 52.68
N GLU A 592 -42.31 15.41 52.14
CA GLU A 592 -42.43 14.74 50.85
C GLU A 592 -42.07 15.69 49.71
N SER A 593 -42.42 16.98 49.78
CA SER A 593 -42.04 18.02 48.82
C SER A 593 -40.56 18.36 48.93
N ILE A 594 -39.98 18.38 50.12
CA ILE A 594 -38.54 18.49 50.33
C ILE A 594 -37.83 17.23 49.80
N CYS A 595 -38.38 16.03 50.02
CA CYS A 595 -37.86 14.79 49.46
C CYS A 595 -38.02 14.73 47.93
N GLU A 596 -39.11 15.25 47.37
CA GLU A 596 -39.37 15.34 45.93
C GLU A 596 -38.50 16.43 45.29
N THR A 597 -38.31 17.58 45.93
CA THR A 597 -37.42 18.64 45.45
C THR A 597 -35.96 18.23 45.61
N THR A 598 -35.60 17.50 46.66
CA THR A 598 -34.29 16.85 46.82
C THR A 598 -34.12 15.73 45.80
N GLY A 599 -35.18 14.97 45.49
CA GLY A 599 -35.19 13.95 44.43
C GLY A 599 -35.05 14.56 43.03
N LYS A 600 -35.74 15.67 42.76
CA LYS A 600 -35.60 16.48 41.54
C LYS A 600 -34.23 17.13 41.46
N LEU A 601 -33.69 17.63 42.56
CA LEU A 601 -32.33 18.17 42.63
C LEU A 601 -31.29 17.07 42.38
N ASN A 602 -31.43 15.90 42.98
CA ASN A 602 -30.57 14.74 42.73
C ASN A 602 -30.69 14.27 41.29
N LYS A 603 -31.89 14.30 40.70
CA LYS A 603 -32.11 14.00 39.28
C LYS A 603 -31.45 15.03 38.37
N LEU A 604 -31.59 16.33 38.66
CA LEU A 604 -30.91 17.41 37.94
C LEU A 604 -29.39 17.37 38.13
N GLU A 605 -28.89 16.97 39.30
CA GLU A 605 -27.46 16.77 39.55
C GLU A 605 -26.94 15.53 38.81
N PHE A 606 -27.74 14.48 38.71
CA PHE A 606 -27.45 13.31 37.90
C PHE A 606 -27.43 13.66 36.41
N GLU A 607 -28.44 14.37 35.92
CA GLU A 607 -28.50 14.91 34.55
C GLU A 607 -27.32 15.87 34.29
N ARG A 608 -26.93 16.72 35.25
CA ARG A 608 -25.74 17.58 35.14
C ARG A 608 -24.45 16.76 35.10
N LYS A 609 -24.34 15.68 35.87
CA LYS A 609 -23.20 14.75 35.80
C LYS A 609 -23.18 13.98 34.48
N GLN A 610 -24.35 13.59 33.97
CA GLN A 610 -24.51 12.93 32.68
C GLN A 610 -24.10 13.86 31.53
N LEU A 611 -24.60 15.09 31.50
CA LEU A 611 -24.24 16.11 30.52
C LEU A 611 -22.75 16.49 30.60
N ARG A 612 -22.14 16.49 31.79
CA ARG A 612 -20.68 16.67 31.92
C ARG A 612 -19.90 15.52 31.31
N LYS A 613 -20.33 14.28 31.56
CA LYS A 613 -19.73 13.09 30.92
C LYS A 613 -19.93 13.09 29.40
N GLU A 614 -21.09 13.52 28.91
CA GLU A 614 -21.35 13.67 27.48
C GLU A 614 -20.47 14.78 26.88
N LEU A 615 -20.27 15.89 27.59
CA LEU A 615 -19.37 16.97 27.15
C LEU A 615 -17.90 16.55 27.14
N GLU A 616 -17.45 15.78 28.14
CA GLU A 616 -16.12 15.15 28.14
C GLU A 616 -15.97 14.14 27.00
N LEU A 617 -16.97 13.30 26.76
CA LEU A 617 -16.99 12.37 25.62
C LEU A 617 -16.93 13.11 24.27
N MET A 618 -17.64 14.23 24.14
CA MET A 618 -17.60 15.06 22.93
C MET A 618 -16.25 15.77 22.77
N LYS A 619 -15.58 16.17 23.86
CA LYS A 619 -14.21 16.69 23.83
C LYS A 619 -13.21 15.60 23.39
N GLU A 620 -13.28 14.41 23.98
CA GLU A 620 -12.44 13.28 23.56
C GLU A 620 -12.68 12.92 22.09
N LYS A 621 -13.93 12.99 21.61
CA LYS A 621 -14.24 12.78 20.19
C LYS A 621 -13.66 13.89 19.31
N GLY A 622 -13.67 15.14 19.78
CA GLY A 622 -13.03 16.27 19.09
C GLY A 622 -11.51 16.10 19.01
N GLU A 623 -10.86 15.79 20.13
CA GLU A 623 -9.42 15.50 20.19
C GLU A 623 -9.04 14.30 19.29
N ARG A 624 -9.84 13.22 19.32
CA ARG A 624 -9.67 12.09 18.39
C ARG A 624 -9.87 12.48 16.93
N ALA A 625 -10.80 13.39 16.62
CA ALA A 625 -11.00 13.87 15.27
C ALA A 625 -9.81 14.72 14.78
N GLU A 626 -9.26 15.59 15.63
CA GLU A 626 -8.05 16.37 15.35
C GLU A 626 -6.83 15.45 15.17
N GLU A 627 -6.67 14.43 16.02
CA GLU A 627 -5.62 13.41 15.87
C GLU A 627 -5.77 12.63 14.55
N LEU A 628 -6.99 12.26 14.17
CA LEU A 628 -7.28 11.60 12.90
C LEU A 628 -7.01 12.51 11.71
N GLU A 629 -7.28 13.81 11.81
CA GLU A 629 -7.01 14.79 10.76
C GLU A 629 -5.50 14.98 10.56
N ILE A 630 -4.72 15.09 11.65
CA ILE A 630 -3.25 15.11 11.59
C ILE A 630 -2.73 13.81 10.97
N ARG A 631 -3.31 12.67 11.33
CA ARG A 631 -2.92 11.36 10.79
C ARG A 631 -3.29 11.22 9.31
N LEU A 632 -4.42 11.77 8.88
CA LEU A 632 -4.82 11.85 7.47
C LEU A 632 -3.83 12.71 6.68
N GLN A 633 -3.49 13.91 7.15
CA GLN A 633 -2.48 14.75 6.48
C GLN A 633 -1.10 14.08 6.43
N LYS A 634 -0.73 13.29 7.45
CA LYS A 634 0.51 12.51 7.43
C LYS A 634 0.43 11.40 6.39
N LEU A 635 -0.67 10.65 6.36
CA LEU A 635 -0.91 9.60 5.37
C LEU A 635 -0.99 10.14 3.95
N GLU A 636 -1.53 11.35 3.73
CA GLU A 636 -1.54 12.01 2.42
C GLU A 636 -0.12 12.34 1.96
N ARG A 637 0.74 12.90 2.82
CA ARG A 637 2.15 13.14 2.50
C ARG A 637 2.92 11.83 2.24
N GLU A 638 2.65 10.79 3.03
CA GLU A 638 3.21 9.46 2.80
C GLU A 638 2.72 8.87 1.47
N ASN A 639 1.44 9.05 1.12
CA ASN A 639 0.86 8.59 -0.13
C ASN A 639 1.42 9.34 -1.35
N GLU A 640 1.64 10.66 -1.26
CA GLU A 640 2.33 11.43 -2.30
C GLU A 640 3.79 10.97 -2.48
N SER A 641 4.49 10.70 -1.37
CA SER A 641 5.85 10.14 -1.40
C SER A 641 5.87 8.75 -2.03
N LEU A 642 4.91 7.88 -1.68
CA LEU A 642 4.75 6.56 -2.27
C LEU A 642 4.38 6.64 -3.75
N GLN A 643 3.51 7.56 -4.17
CA GLN A 643 3.19 7.79 -5.58
C GLN A 643 4.43 8.23 -6.37
N LYS A 644 5.26 9.12 -5.82
CA LYS A 644 6.56 9.49 -6.45
C LYS A 644 7.48 8.29 -6.56
N LYS A 645 7.57 7.45 -5.52
CA LYS A 645 8.35 6.20 -5.55
C LYS A 645 7.81 5.21 -6.57
N VAL A 646 6.49 5.04 -6.66
CA VAL A 646 5.83 4.16 -7.65
C VAL A 646 6.07 4.67 -9.07
N ALA A 647 5.99 5.98 -9.32
CA ALA A 647 6.33 6.56 -10.62
C ALA A 647 7.80 6.32 -10.98
N THR A 648 8.72 6.50 -10.02
CA THR A 648 10.14 6.23 -10.20
C THR A 648 10.39 4.74 -10.50
N LEU A 649 9.72 3.85 -9.74
CA LEU A 649 9.77 2.42 -9.96
C LEU A 649 9.20 2.03 -11.34
N GLY A 650 8.14 2.70 -11.80
CA GLY A 650 7.59 2.54 -13.15
C GLY A 650 8.63 2.83 -14.23
N ILE A 651 9.34 3.96 -14.12
CA ILE A 651 10.43 4.31 -15.05
C ILE A 651 11.56 3.26 -14.98
N THR A 652 11.89 2.76 -13.79
CA THR A 652 12.89 1.68 -13.68
C THR A 652 12.42 0.36 -14.28
N CYS A 653 11.14 0.00 -14.13
CA CYS A 653 10.56 -1.19 -14.75
C CYS A 653 10.55 -1.09 -16.28
N GLU A 654 10.25 0.08 -16.84
CA GLU A 654 10.35 0.33 -18.29
C GLU A 654 11.80 0.20 -18.78
N LYS A 655 12.76 0.69 -17.99
CA LYS A 655 14.20 0.52 -18.29
C LYS A 655 14.62 -0.95 -18.21
N VAL A 656 14.17 -1.70 -17.20
CA VAL A 656 14.43 -3.14 -17.07
C VAL A 656 13.81 -3.90 -18.23
N SER A 657 12.58 -3.61 -18.61
CA SER A 657 11.93 -4.25 -19.76
C SER A 657 12.66 -3.95 -21.08
N SER A 658 13.20 -2.74 -21.24
CA SER A 658 14.04 -2.39 -22.38
C SER A 658 15.35 -3.18 -22.40
N LEU A 659 15.99 -3.35 -21.24
CA LEU A 659 17.20 -4.17 -21.09
C LEU A 659 16.93 -5.67 -21.27
N GLU A 660 15.79 -6.18 -20.80
CA GLU A 660 15.35 -7.57 -21.03
C GLU A 660 15.11 -7.83 -22.51
N LYS A 661 14.51 -6.87 -23.23
CA LYS A 661 14.34 -6.95 -24.67
C LYS A 661 15.70 -6.97 -25.38
N GLU A 662 16.61 -6.06 -25.04
CA GLU A 662 17.97 -6.05 -25.57
C GLU A 662 18.72 -7.35 -25.28
N ASN A 663 18.60 -7.88 -24.05
CA ASN A 663 19.19 -9.17 -23.68
C ASN A 663 18.60 -10.34 -24.49
N SER A 664 17.28 -10.35 -24.72
CA SER A 664 16.65 -11.36 -25.56
C SER A 664 17.11 -11.30 -27.02
N GLU A 665 17.34 -10.10 -27.55
CA GLU A 665 17.89 -9.87 -28.89
C GLU A 665 19.35 -10.35 -28.96
N LEU A 666 20.15 -10.05 -27.94
CA LEU A 666 21.53 -10.54 -27.79
C LEU A 666 21.60 -12.08 -27.64
N GLU A 667 20.65 -12.71 -26.94
CA GLU A 667 20.56 -14.18 -26.84
C GLU A 667 20.19 -14.82 -28.18
N VAL A 668 19.29 -14.21 -28.95
CA VAL A 668 18.97 -14.65 -30.31
C VAL A 668 20.21 -14.55 -31.21
N GLU A 669 20.95 -13.45 -31.11
CA GLU A 669 22.20 -13.24 -31.84
C GLU A 669 23.29 -14.24 -31.40
N GLY A 670 23.42 -14.51 -30.11
CA GLY A 670 24.31 -15.54 -29.57
C GLY A 670 23.96 -16.93 -30.08
N ARG A 671 22.67 -17.30 -30.14
CA ARG A 671 22.22 -18.57 -30.74
C ARG A 671 22.53 -18.62 -32.24
N ARG A 672 22.40 -17.50 -32.96
CA ARG A 672 22.74 -17.39 -34.39
C ARG A 672 24.23 -17.59 -34.62
N LEU A 673 25.09 -16.94 -33.82
CA LEU A 673 26.54 -17.10 -33.88
C LEU A 673 26.96 -18.53 -33.53
N LYS A 674 26.33 -19.15 -32.53
CA LYS A 674 26.57 -20.57 -32.20
C LYS A 674 26.25 -21.50 -33.36
N LYS A 675 25.11 -21.30 -34.05
CA LYS A 675 24.78 -22.07 -35.27
C LYS A 675 25.83 -21.88 -36.37
N LYS A 676 26.34 -20.66 -36.57
CA LYS A 676 27.43 -20.41 -37.52
C LYS A 676 28.73 -21.11 -37.13
N LEU A 677 29.07 -21.10 -35.83
CA LEU A 677 30.24 -21.80 -35.31
C LEU A 677 30.12 -23.32 -35.51
N ASP A 678 28.95 -23.90 -35.23
CA ASP A 678 28.70 -25.33 -35.43
C ASP A 678 28.75 -25.71 -36.92
N ALA A 679 28.24 -24.85 -37.81
CA ALA A 679 28.38 -25.02 -39.25
C ALA A 679 29.86 -24.99 -39.70
N LEU A 680 30.67 -24.06 -39.16
CA LEU A 680 32.11 -24.00 -39.45
C LEU A 680 32.85 -25.23 -38.91
N LYS A 681 32.49 -25.74 -37.73
CA LYS A 681 33.04 -26.99 -37.19
C LYS A 681 32.70 -28.19 -38.08
N ASN A 682 31.46 -28.29 -38.55
CA ASN A 682 31.05 -29.35 -39.48
C ASN A 682 31.81 -29.25 -40.81
N MET A 683 32.03 -28.04 -41.33
CA MET A 683 32.84 -27.81 -42.52
C MET A 683 34.30 -28.25 -42.30
N ALA A 684 34.86 -27.97 -41.12
CA ALA A 684 36.21 -28.42 -40.76
C ALA A 684 36.32 -29.95 -40.68
N PHE A 685 35.33 -30.64 -40.11
CA PHE A 685 35.28 -32.10 -40.12
C PHE A 685 35.15 -32.70 -41.53
N GLN A 686 34.38 -32.06 -42.41
CA GLN A 686 34.27 -32.46 -43.82
C GLN A 686 35.60 -32.28 -44.56
N LEU A 687 36.31 -31.18 -44.30
CA LEU A 687 37.65 -30.96 -44.85
C LEU A 687 38.65 -32.02 -44.37
N GLU A 688 38.67 -32.34 -43.07
CA GLU A 688 39.55 -33.38 -42.53
C GLU A 688 39.24 -34.77 -43.12
N ALA A 689 37.95 -35.07 -43.37
CA ALA A 689 37.55 -36.31 -44.03
C ALA A 689 38.03 -36.37 -45.49
N LEU A 690 37.89 -35.26 -46.23
CA LEU A 690 38.38 -35.16 -47.61
C LEU A 690 39.92 -35.20 -47.69
N GLU A 691 40.63 -34.62 -46.73
CA GLU A 691 42.09 -34.72 -46.64
C GLU A 691 42.54 -36.17 -46.40
N LYS A 692 41.83 -36.92 -45.56
CA LYS A 692 42.08 -38.36 -45.35
C LYS A 692 41.79 -39.18 -46.60
N GLU A 693 40.67 -38.92 -47.29
CA GLU A 693 40.33 -39.58 -48.54
C GLU A 693 41.36 -39.27 -49.64
N ASN A 694 41.81 -38.02 -49.75
CA ASN A 694 42.86 -37.64 -50.69
C ASN A 694 44.20 -38.33 -50.36
N GLY A 695 44.57 -38.43 -49.08
CA GLY A 695 45.73 -39.21 -48.65
C GLY A 695 45.62 -40.71 -48.97
N GLN A 696 44.42 -41.29 -48.83
CA GLN A 696 44.15 -42.68 -49.23
C GLN A 696 44.27 -42.86 -50.74
N LEU A 697 43.71 -41.95 -51.55
CA LEU A 697 43.82 -41.98 -53.00
C LEU A 697 45.27 -41.78 -53.49
N GLU A 698 46.07 -40.98 -52.79
CA GLU A 698 47.51 -40.86 -53.06
C GLU A 698 48.25 -42.16 -52.75
N GLN A 699 47.91 -42.84 -51.66
CA GLN A 699 48.48 -44.13 -51.29
C GLN A 699 48.06 -45.23 -52.25
N GLU A 700 46.78 -45.29 -52.65
CA GLU A 700 46.29 -46.20 -53.69
C GLU A 700 46.97 -45.91 -55.03
N ASN A 701 47.18 -44.65 -55.42
CA ASN A 701 47.96 -44.30 -56.61
C ASN A 701 49.40 -44.82 -56.53
N LEU A 702 50.02 -44.74 -55.35
CA LEU A 702 51.38 -45.26 -55.14
C LEU A 702 51.40 -46.80 -55.27
N GLU A 703 50.39 -47.48 -54.71
CA GLU A 703 50.24 -48.93 -54.81
C GLU A 703 49.90 -49.39 -56.24
N LEU A 704 49.05 -48.66 -56.95
CA LEU A 704 48.76 -48.88 -58.37
C LEU A 704 50.00 -48.68 -59.24
N ARG A 705 50.83 -47.67 -58.95
CA ARG A 705 52.12 -47.49 -59.63
C ARG A 705 53.05 -48.68 -59.38
N ARG A 706 53.15 -49.13 -58.13
CA ARG A 706 53.92 -50.35 -57.78
C ARG A 706 53.36 -51.60 -58.46
N SER A 707 52.03 -51.73 -58.56
CA SER A 707 51.38 -52.87 -59.20
C SER A 707 51.53 -52.84 -60.73
N THR A 708 51.53 -51.67 -61.37
CA THR A 708 51.89 -51.57 -62.79
C THR A 708 53.35 -51.91 -63.05
N GLU A 709 54.27 -51.59 -62.12
CA GLU A 709 55.67 -51.99 -62.22
C GLU A 709 55.82 -53.52 -62.10
N THR A 710 55.09 -54.17 -61.19
CA THR A 710 55.08 -55.63 -61.06
C THR A 710 54.36 -56.31 -62.23
N LEU A 711 53.26 -55.77 -62.75
CA LEU A 711 52.59 -56.29 -63.95
C LEU A 711 53.47 -56.16 -65.20
N ARG A 712 54.32 -55.13 -65.29
CA ARG A 712 55.33 -55.02 -66.35
C ARG A 712 56.36 -56.16 -66.26
N SER A 713 56.77 -56.53 -65.04
CA SER A 713 57.64 -57.69 -64.79
C SER A 713 56.94 -59.04 -65.03
N ALA A 714 55.63 -59.13 -64.78
CA ALA A 714 54.82 -60.32 -65.03
C ALA A 714 54.51 -60.50 -66.53
N GLY A 715 54.32 -59.41 -67.28
CA GLY A 715 54.18 -59.44 -68.75
C GLY A 715 55.41 -60.01 -69.44
N ALA A 716 56.60 -59.75 -68.91
CA ALA A 716 57.84 -60.40 -69.37
C ALA A 716 57.86 -61.92 -69.11
N LYS A 717 57.18 -62.40 -68.05
CA LYS A 717 57.00 -63.83 -67.75
C LYS A 717 55.88 -64.49 -68.56
N ALA A 718 54.80 -63.77 -68.89
CA ALA A 718 53.67 -64.30 -69.65
C ALA A 718 54.05 -64.67 -71.09
N ALA A 719 54.96 -63.92 -71.72
CA ALA A 719 55.55 -64.28 -73.02
C ALA A 719 56.31 -65.63 -72.99
N GLN A 720 56.73 -66.09 -71.80
CA GLN A 720 57.42 -67.36 -71.60
C GLN A 720 56.44 -68.54 -71.40
N LEU A 721 55.20 -68.28 -70.97
CA LEU A 721 54.14 -69.29 -70.76
C LEU A 721 53.27 -69.55 -72.01
N GLU A 722 53.21 -68.63 -72.98
CA GLU A 722 52.56 -68.86 -74.28
C GLU A 722 53.22 -69.98 -75.11
N VAL A 723 54.44 -70.37 -74.76
CA VAL A 723 55.12 -71.54 -75.34
C VAL A 723 54.56 -72.85 -74.76
N GLU A 724 54.18 -72.86 -73.48
CA GLU A 724 53.68 -74.03 -72.73
C GLU A 724 52.21 -74.37 -73.06
N ASN A 725 51.39 -73.36 -73.39
CA ASN A 725 49.95 -73.55 -73.64
C ASN A 725 49.61 -74.29 -74.96
N ARG A 726 50.59 -74.47 -75.87
CA ARG A 726 50.41 -75.32 -77.05
C ARG A 726 50.34 -76.81 -76.72
N GLU A 727 50.76 -77.23 -75.53
CA GLU A 727 50.86 -78.65 -75.16
C GLU A 727 49.56 -79.21 -74.52
N LEU A 728 48.73 -78.35 -73.92
CA LEU A 728 47.51 -78.74 -73.19
C LEU A 728 46.24 -78.87 -74.06
N GLU A 729 46.21 -78.36 -75.29
CA GLU A 729 45.06 -78.54 -76.20
C GLU A 729 44.82 -80.01 -76.62
N SER A 730 45.80 -80.90 -76.40
CA SER A 730 45.72 -82.32 -76.73
C SER A 730 44.84 -83.15 -75.76
N GLU A 731 44.58 -82.68 -74.53
CA GLU A 731 43.88 -83.48 -73.50
C GLU A 731 42.34 -83.32 -73.52
N ARG A 732 41.83 -82.23 -74.14
CA ARG A 732 40.39 -81.90 -74.16
C ARG A 732 39.53 -82.91 -74.97
N THR A 733 40.13 -83.71 -75.84
CA THR A 733 39.38 -84.61 -76.75
C THR A 733 38.74 -85.84 -76.08
N GLN A 734 38.98 -86.10 -74.79
CA GLN A 734 38.62 -87.38 -74.17
C GLN A 734 37.29 -87.42 -73.39
N LEU A 735 36.66 -86.28 -73.05
CA LEU A 735 35.51 -86.22 -72.11
C LEU A 735 34.10 -86.10 -72.73
N LYS A 736 33.93 -86.26 -74.04
CA LYS A 736 32.66 -85.97 -74.76
C LYS A 736 31.66 -87.14 -74.88
N ARG A 737 31.83 -88.28 -74.19
CA ARG A 737 31.13 -89.55 -74.50
C ARG A 737 30.07 -90.07 -73.50
N SER A 738 29.69 -89.36 -72.43
CA SER A 738 28.95 -89.98 -71.30
C SER A 738 27.57 -89.39 -70.93
N LEU A 739 26.83 -88.71 -71.82
CA LEU A 739 25.61 -87.94 -71.44
C LEU A 739 24.24 -88.42 -72.02
N GLU A 740 24.12 -89.58 -72.67
CA GLU A 740 22.93 -89.88 -73.52
C GLU A 740 21.82 -90.84 -73.00
N LEU A 741 21.77 -91.29 -71.72
CA LEU A 741 20.98 -92.50 -71.37
C LEU A 741 19.80 -92.42 -70.36
N LEU A 742 19.12 -91.28 -70.14
CA LEU A 742 18.01 -91.24 -69.15
C LEU A 742 16.75 -90.43 -69.56
N LYS A 743 16.04 -90.87 -70.60
CA LYS A 743 14.85 -90.17 -71.16
C LYS A 743 13.55 -90.98 -71.34
N ALA A 744 13.23 -92.04 -70.55
CA ALA A 744 12.13 -92.96 -70.92
C ALA A 744 11.21 -93.58 -69.82
N SER A 745 10.39 -92.84 -69.06
CA SER A 745 9.35 -93.51 -68.21
C SER A 745 7.97 -92.84 -68.05
N SER A 746 7.54 -92.07 -69.06
CA SER A 746 6.29 -91.29 -69.13
C SER A 746 4.95 -92.08 -69.27
N LYS A 747 4.75 -93.26 -68.65
CA LYS A 747 3.51 -94.06 -68.86
C LYS A 747 2.91 -94.70 -67.58
N LYS A 748 2.44 -93.88 -66.62
CA LYS A 748 1.67 -94.34 -65.43
C LYS A 748 0.37 -93.57 -65.19
N THR A 749 0.11 -92.51 -65.96
CA THR A 749 -0.90 -91.48 -65.68
C THR A 749 -2.34 -91.93 -65.97
N GLU A 750 -2.56 -92.90 -66.85
CA GLU A 750 -3.90 -93.30 -67.31
C GLU A 750 -4.67 -94.22 -66.33
N ARG A 751 -4.12 -94.58 -65.16
CA ARG A 751 -4.83 -95.41 -64.15
C ARG A 751 -5.54 -94.61 -63.05
N LEU A 752 -5.40 -93.27 -63.05
CA LEU A 752 -5.89 -92.40 -61.98
C LEU A 752 -7.33 -91.87 -62.20
N GLU A 753 -7.86 -91.91 -63.42
CA GLU A 753 -9.18 -91.32 -63.75
C GLU A 753 -10.36 -92.11 -63.17
N VAL A 754 -10.24 -93.43 -63.00
CA VAL A 754 -11.32 -94.27 -62.46
C VAL A 754 -11.43 -94.17 -60.92
N SER A 755 -10.35 -93.77 -60.24
CA SER A 755 -10.37 -93.44 -58.80
C SER A 755 -11.13 -92.14 -58.50
N TYR A 756 -11.32 -91.29 -59.52
CA TYR A 756 -11.86 -89.94 -59.36
C TYR A 756 -13.38 -89.91 -59.13
N GLN A 757 -14.12 -90.89 -59.69
CA GLN A 757 -15.58 -90.93 -59.57
C GLN A 757 -16.07 -91.47 -58.21
N GLY A 758 -15.33 -92.38 -57.57
CA GLY A 758 -15.62 -92.82 -56.20
C GLY A 758 -15.28 -91.76 -55.14
N LEU A 759 -14.28 -90.92 -55.41
CA LEU A 759 -13.93 -89.78 -54.56
C LEU A 759 -15.02 -88.69 -54.56
N ASP A 760 -15.71 -88.47 -55.68
CA ASP A 760 -16.72 -87.40 -55.80
C ASP A 760 -17.94 -87.62 -54.88
N THR A 761 -18.42 -88.87 -54.76
CA THR A 761 -19.55 -89.20 -53.88
C THR A 761 -19.20 -89.13 -52.39
N GLU A 762 -17.96 -89.45 -52.03
CA GLU A 762 -17.46 -89.28 -50.66
C GLU A 762 -17.24 -87.78 -50.36
N ASN A 763 -16.81 -87.00 -51.36
CA ASN A 763 -16.64 -85.55 -51.26
C ASN A 763 -17.95 -84.84 -50.92
N GLN A 764 -19.05 -85.18 -51.57
CA GLN A 764 -20.36 -84.58 -51.28
C GLN A 764 -20.87 -84.88 -49.86
N ARG A 765 -20.52 -86.06 -49.32
CA ARG A 765 -20.87 -86.46 -47.95
C ARG A 765 -20.01 -85.73 -46.91
N LEU A 766 -18.71 -85.61 -47.20
CA LEU A 766 -17.76 -84.82 -46.42
C LEU A 766 -18.09 -83.32 -46.47
N GLN A 767 -18.59 -82.80 -47.59
CA GLN A 767 -19.00 -81.40 -47.73
C GLN A 767 -20.16 -81.05 -46.78
N LYS A 768 -21.18 -81.92 -46.66
CA LYS A 768 -22.28 -81.74 -45.70
C LYS A 768 -21.84 -81.89 -44.24
N ALA A 769 -20.92 -82.82 -43.96
CA ALA A 769 -20.34 -82.95 -42.63
C ALA A 769 -19.48 -81.72 -42.28
N LEU A 770 -18.74 -81.19 -43.25
CA LEU A 770 -17.93 -79.98 -43.13
C LEU A 770 -18.81 -78.74 -42.90
N GLU A 771 -19.90 -78.56 -43.64
CA GLU A 771 -20.86 -77.47 -43.42
C GLU A 771 -21.49 -77.49 -42.03
N ASN A 772 -21.85 -78.68 -41.53
CA ASN A 772 -22.37 -78.82 -40.17
C ASN A 772 -21.29 -78.57 -39.10
N SER A 773 -20.06 -79.03 -39.33
CA SER A 773 -18.94 -78.72 -38.44
C SER A 773 -18.56 -77.24 -38.47
N SER A 774 -18.66 -76.57 -39.63
CA SER A 774 -18.39 -75.15 -39.80
C SER A 774 -19.42 -74.29 -39.06
N LYS A 775 -20.71 -74.66 -39.10
CA LYS A 775 -21.76 -74.01 -38.28
C LYS A 775 -21.51 -74.19 -36.79
N LYS A 776 -21.03 -75.37 -36.36
CA LYS A 776 -20.66 -75.65 -34.97
C LYS A 776 -19.44 -74.82 -34.54
N ILE A 777 -18.45 -74.67 -35.42
CA ILE A 777 -17.27 -73.82 -35.21
C ILE A 777 -17.68 -72.36 -35.07
N GLN A 778 -18.54 -71.84 -35.96
CA GLN A 778 -19.03 -70.46 -35.88
C GLN A 778 -19.80 -70.17 -34.57
N GLN A 779 -20.58 -71.13 -34.06
CA GLN A 779 -21.21 -71.01 -32.75
C GLN A 779 -20.19 -70.97 -31.60
N LEU A 780 -19.19 -71.85 -31.63
CA LEU A 780 -18.13 -71.87 -30.61
C LEU A 780 -17.22 -70.64 -30.70
N GLU A 781 -16.99 -70.09 -31.89
CA GLU A 781 -16.27 -68.83 -32.09
C GLU A 781 -17.05 -67.64 -31.53
N ALA A 782 -18.38 -67.62 -31.69
CA ALA A 782 -19.22 -66.58 -31.09
C ALA A 782 -19.23 -66.67 -29.55
N GLU A 783 -19.37 -67.87 -28.98
CA GLU A 783 -19.29 -68.10 -27.53
C GLU A 783 -17.90 -67.73 -26.98
N LEU A 784 -16.82 -68.06 -27.70
CA LEU A 784 -15.46 -67.69 -27.32
C LEU A 784 -15.28 -66.17 -27.33
N GLN A 785 -15.81 -65.48 -28.35
CA GLN A 785 -15.74 -64.03 -28.47
C GLN A 785 -16.53 -63.33 -27.35
N GLU A 786 -17.68 -63.87 -26.96
CA GLU A 786 -18.46 -63.37 -25.81
C GLU A 786 -17.66 -63.53 -24.49
N VAL A 787 -17.08 -64.72 -24.25
CA VAL A 787 -16.22 -64.98 -23.07
C VAL A 787 -14.97 -64.10 -23.08
N GLU A 788 -14.36 -63.84 -24.24
CA GLU A 788 -13.23 -62.91 -24.35
C GLU A 788 -13.63 -61.47 -23.99
N THR A 789 -14.82 -61.02 -24.42
CA THR A 789 -15.31 -59.70 -24.04
C THR A 789 -15.61 -59.59 -22.55
N GLU A 790 -16.19 -60.63 -21.94
CA GLU A 790 -16.39 -60.71 -20.49
C GLU A 790 -15.07 -60.74 -19.71
N ASN A 791 -14.06 -61.45 -20.22
CA ASN A 791 -12.76 -61.49 -19.58
C ASN A 791 -12.05 -60.12 -19.64
N GLN A 792 -12.17 -59.42 -20.78
CA GLN A 792 -11.65 -58.05 -20.91
C GLN A 792 -12.37 -57.05 -19.98
N THR A 793 -13.68 -57.17 -19.78
CA THR A 793 -14.41 -56.29 -18.83
C THR A 793 -14.03 -56.60 -17.39
N LEU A 794 -13.90 -57.88 -17.01
CA LEU A 794 -13.41 -58.29 -15.69
C LEU A 794 -11.98 -57.80 -15.43
N GLN A 795 -11.10 -57.84 -16.44
CA GLN A 795 -9.73 -57.36 -16.34
C GLN A 795 -9.67 -55.84 -16.12
N ARG A 796 -10.49 -55.05 -16.84
CA ARG A 796 -10.63 -53.61 -16.60
C ARG A 796 -11.15 -53.31 -15.20
N ASN A 797 -12.18 -54.03 -14.74
CA ASN A 797 -12.72 -53.85 -13.38
C ASN A 797 -11.68 -54.18 -12.30
N LEU A 798 -10.84 -55.19 -12.52
CA LEU A 798 -9.77 -55.57 -11.61
C LEU A 798 -8.64 -54.54 -11.58
N GLU A 799 -8.33 -53.91 -12.71
CA GLU A 799 -7.38 -52.80 -12.79
C GLU A 799 -7.92 -51.53 -12.08
N GLU A 800 -9.20 -51.21 -12.27
CA GLU A 800 -9.88 -50.13 -11.57
C GLU A 800 -9.88 -50.34 -10.04
N LEU A 801 -10.17 -51.58 -9.58
CA LEU A 801 -10.10 -51.95 -8.16
C LEU A 801 -8.67 -51.87 -7.59
N LYS A 802 -7.65 -52.17 -8.39
CA LYS A 802 -6.24 -51.99 -7.96
C LYS A 802 -5.87 -50.52 -7.81
N ILE A 803 -6.34 -49.66 -8.72
CA ILE A 803 -6.10 -48.22 -8.65
C ILE A 803 -6.82 -47.63 -7.43
N SER A 804 -8.06 -48.04 -7.18
CA SER A 804 -8.82 -47.58 -6.00
C SER A 804 -8.20 -48.07 -4.68
N SER A 805 -7.72 -49.30 -4.63
CA SER A 805 -6.98 -49.84 -3.47
C SER A 805 -5.71 -49.06 -3.17
N LYS A 806 -4.88 -48.74 -4.18
CA LYS A 806 -3.68 -47.93 -4.00
C LYS A 806 -3.99 -46.51 -3.55
N ARG A 807 -5.07 -45.91 -4.07
CA ARG A 807 -5.52 -44.58 -3.65
C ARG A 807 -5.99 -44.58 -2.19
N LEU A 808 -6.65 -45.65 -1.75
CA LEU A 808 -7.06 -45.81 -0.35
C LEU A 808 -5.84 -45.96 0.58
N GLU A 809 -4.85 -46.77 0.20
CA GLU A 809 -3.60 -46.90 0.97
C GLU A 809 -2.84 -45.58 1.08
N GLN A 810 -2.80 -44.79 0.00
CA GLN A 810 -2.20 -43.47 0.01
C GLN A 810 -2.94 -42.50 0.95
N LEU A 811 -4.28 -42.49 0.90
CA LEU A 811 -5.11 -41.70 1.81
C LEU A 811 -4.94 -42.12 3.27
N GLU A 812 -4.79 -43.41 3.56
CA GLU A 812 -4.50 -43.89 4.92
C GLU A 812 -3.12 -43.45 5.43
N GLN A 813 -2.12 -43.41 4.56
CA GLN A 813 -0.79 -42.89 4.91
C GLN A 813 -0.83 -41.38 5.15
N GLU A 814 -1.50 -40.63 4.27
CA GLU A 814 -1.72 -39.19 4.43
C GLU A 814 -2.47 -38.87 5.73
N ASN A 815 -3.48 -39.67 6.08
CA ASN A 815 -4.23 -39.49 7.32
C ASN A 815 -3.36 -39.75 8.57
N LYS A 816 -2.47 -40.77 8.53
CA LYS A 816 -1.50 -41.01 9.62
C LYS A 816 -0.50 -39.87 9.77
N THR A 817 -0.02 -39.30 8.66
CA THR A 817 0.87 -38.13 8.72
C THR A 817 0.15 -36.91 9.29
N LEU A 818 -1.10 -36.68 8.90
CA LEU A 818 -1.93 -35.59 9.42
C LEU A 818 -2.24 -35.77 10.92
N GLU A 819 -2.46 -37.00 11.39
CA GLU A 819 -2.62 -37.29 12.82
C GLU A 819 -1.34 -36.98 13.62
N LEU A 820 -0.16 -37.33 13.07
CA LEU A 820 1.13 -37.00 13.68
C LEU A 820 1.38 -35.49 13.72
N GLU A 821 1.12 -34.79 12.61
CA GLU A 821 1.22 -33.33 12.53
C GLU A 821 0.25 -32.64 13.50
N SER A 822 -0.99 -33.10 13.57
CA SER A 822 -1.99 -32.60 14.53
C SER A 822 -1.52 -32.76 15.98
N SER A 823 -0.96 -33.93 16.31
CA SER A 823 -0.41 -34.19 17.65
C SER A 823 0.81 -33.31 17.98
N GLN A 824 1.60 -32.96 16.97
CA GLN A 824 2.76 -32.08 17.10
C GLN A 824 2.33 -30.62 17.28
N LEU A 825 1.39 -30.15 16.45
CA LEU A 825 0.79 -28.82 16.57
C LEU A 825 0.11 -28.62 17.93
N GLU A 826 -0.50 -29.66 18.51
CA GLU A 826 -1.09 -29.57 19.85
C GLU A 826 -0.03 -29.43 20.96
N LYS A 827 1.15 -30.02 20.80
CA LYS A 827 2.29 -29.82 21.71
C LYS A 827 2.86 -28.41 21.58
N ASP A 828 3.03 -27.94 20.35
CA ASP A 828 3.56 -26.61 20.06
C ASP A 828 2.60 -25.53 20.56
N LYS A 829 1.29 -25.72 20.39
CA LYS A 829 0.27 -24.88 21.01
C LYS A 829 0.41 -24.81 22.53
N LYS A 830 0.64 -25.94 23.20
CA LYS A 830 0.84 -25.98 24.67
C LYS A 830 2.12 -25.27 25.11
N LEU A 831 3.18 -25.32 24.31
CA LEU A 831 4.43 -24.58 24.58
C LEU A 831 4.23 -23.08 24.38
N LEU A 832 3.60 -22.68 23.27
CA LEU A 832 3.27 -21.29 23.00
C LEU A 832 2.32 -20.71 24.04
N GLU A 833 1.33 -21.47 24.54
CA GLU A 833 0.46 -21.02 25.63
C GLU A 833 1.23 -20.77 26.94
N LYS A 834 2.24 -21.59 27.25
CA LYS A 834 3.12 -21.38 28.42
C LYS A 834 4.00 -20.16 28.24
N GLU A 835 4.56 -19.97 27.05
CA GLU A 835 5.37 -18.80 26.71
C GLU A 835 4.55 -17.51 26.74
N ASN A 836 3.32 -17.54 26.21
CA ASN A 836 2.40 -16.41 26.26
C ASN A 836 2.04 -16.04 27.71
N LYS A 837 1.81 -17.04 28.58
CA LYS A 837 1.64 -16.80 30.03
C LYS A 837 2.88 -16.16 30.67
N ARG A 838 4.08 -16.61 30.30
CA ARG A 838 5.34 -16.03 30.80
C ARG A 838 5.52 -14.58 30.35
N LEU A 839 5.24 -14.29 29.07
CA LEU A 839 5.34 -12.95 28.51
C LEU A 839 4.32 -12.00 29.14
N ARG A 840 3.09 -12.45 29.41
CA ARG A 840 2.09 -11.66 30.15
C ARG A 840 2.53 -11.31 31.56
N GLN A 841 3.07 -12.28 32.31
CA GLN A 841 3.64 -12.00 33.64
C GLN A 841 4.82 -11.03 33.56
N GLN A 842 5.65 -11.13 32.52
CA GLN A 842 6.76 -10.21 32.31
C GLN A 842 6.27 -8.79 31.95
N ALA A 843 5.18 -8.66 31.20
CA ALA A 843 4.53 -7.39 30.90
C ALA A 843 3.95 -6.75 32.17
N GLU A 844 3.21 -7.50 32.99
CA GLU A 844 2.67 -7.03 34.27
C GLU A 844 3.77 -6.52 35.22
N ILE A 845 4.92 -7.21 35.29
CA ILE A 845 6.09 -6.78 36.08
C ILE A 845 6.72 -5.51 35.49
N ARG A 846 6.71 -5.32 34.16
CA ARG A 846 7.24 -4.10 33.55
C ARG A 846 6.29 -2.93 33.77
N ASP A 847 4.99 -3.15 33.69
CA ASP A 847 3.97 -2.13 33.97
C ASP A 847 4.06 -1.68 35.43
N SER A 848 4.21 -2.60 36.38
CA SER A 848 4.40 -2.23 37.79
C SER A 848 5.68 -1.40 38.00
N LYS A 849 6.78 -1.73 37.32
CA LYS A 849 8.03 -0.94 37.38
C LYS A 849 7.90 0.43 36.72
N LEU A 850 7.11 0.55 35.66
CA LEU A 850 6.80 1.83 35.03
C LEU A 850 5.96 2.68 35.96
N ASP A 851 4.97 2.10 36.64
CA ASP A 851 4.17 2.79 37.66
C ASP A 851 5.03 3.28 38.84
N ASP A 852 5.94 2.44 39.33
CA ASP A 852 6.92 2.84 40.36
C ASP A 852 7.82 3.99 39.87
N GLY A 853 8.27 3.92 38.61
CA GLY A 853 9.04 4.99 37.95
C GLY A 853 8.26 6.30 37.85
N ASN A 854 6.99 6.22 37.43
CA ASN A 854 6.09 7.36 37.31
C ASN A 854 5.80 8.00 38.68
N GLN A 855 5.60 7.20 39.73
CA GLN A 855 5.45 7.71 41.09
C GLN A 855 6.73 8.42 41.57
N ARG A 856 7.90 7.89 41.24
CA ARG A 856 9.20 8.52 41.57
C ARG A 856 9.41 9.83 40.81
N ILE A 857 9.05 9.89 39.53
CA ILE A 857 9.09 11.12 38.73
C ILE A 857 8.14 12.16 39.34
N ALA A 858 6.91 11.79 39.66
CA ALA A 858 5.94 12.71 40.28
C ALA A 858 6.44 13.24 41.64
N ALA A 859 7.10 12.41 42.44
CA ALA A 859 7.73 12.82 43.69
C ALA A 859 8.88 13.82 43.46
N LEU A 860 9.78 13.54 42.52
CA LEU A 860 10.89 14.41 42.16
C LEU A 860 10.41 15.73 41.54
N GLU A 861 9.35 15.73 40.73
CA GLU A 861 8.75 16.95 40.21
C GLU A 861 8.16 17.82 41.32
N LYS A 862 7.52 17.20 42.32
CA LYS A 862 7.00 17.91 43.49
C LYS A 862 8.15 18.54 44.29
N GLU A 863 9.23 17.81 44.51
CA GLU A 863 10.44 18.29 45.17
C GLU A 863 11.11 19.43 44.38
N ASN A 864 11.20 19.30 43.06
CA ASN A 864 11.75 20.32 42.18
C ASN A 864 10.90 21.61 42.20
N ARG A 865 9.56 21.48 42.25
CA ARG A 865 8.65 22.62 42.46
C ARG A 865 8.85 23.28 43.82
N THR A 866 9.11 22.51 44.89
CA THR A 866 9.40 23.10 46.22
C THR A 866 10.77 23.78 46.24
N MET A 867 11.81 23.17 45.69
CA MET A 867 13.13 23.77 45.53
C MET A 867 13.07 25.05 44.70
N GLY A 868 12.27 25.07 43.63
CA GLY A 868 12.02 26.27 42.83
C GLY A 868 11.41 27.42 43.65
N LYS A 869 10.46 27.12 44.55
CA LYS A 869 9.90 28.11 45.48
C LYS A 869 10.93 28.61 46.49
N GLU A 870 11.76 27.72 47.03
CA GLU A 870 12.85 28.09 47.93
C GLU A 870 13.90 28.96 47.23
N MET A 871 14.25 28.65 45.98
CA MET A 871 15.16 29.49 45.19
C MET A 871 14.59 30.88 44.93
N ILE A 872 13.28 31.01 44.69
CA ILE A 872 12.62 32.32 44.56
C ILE A 872 12.70 33.05 45.91
N PHE A 873 12.39 32.38 47.02
CA PHE A 873 12.50 32.97 48.35
C PHE A 873 13.92 33.46 48.69
N PHE A 874 14.97 32.65 48.41
CA PHE A 874 16.35 33.05 48.62
C PHE A 874 16.77 34.21 47.72
N ARG A 875 16.28 34.26 46.48
CA ARG A 875 16.52 35.37 45.56
C ARG A 875 15.91 36.67 46.10
N ASP A 876 14.67 36.62 46.56
CA ASP A 876 13.97 37.77 47.14
C ASP A 876 14.63 38.24 48.44
N SER A 877 15.12 37.30 49.25
CA SER A 877 15.92 37.59 50.44
C SER A 877 17.25 38.27 50.07
N CYS A 878 17.95 37.77 49.05
CA CYS A 878 19.19 38.36 48.56
C CYS A 878 18.98 39.78 48.01
N THR A 879 17.89 40.02 47.27
CA THR A 879 17.54 41.38 46.83
C THR A 879 17.27 42.30 48.02
N ARG A 880 16.55 41.82 49.04
CA ARG A 880 16.29 42.61 50.25
C ARG A 880 17.57 42.95 51.02
N VAL A 881 18.52 42.01 51.11
CA VAL A 881 19.84 42.27 51.71
C VAL A 881 20.59 43.35 50.92
N LYS A 882 20.60 43.27 49.58
CA LYS A 882 21.25 44.29 48.75
C LYS A 882 20.64 45.69 48.94
N ASP A 883 19.33 45.79 49.12
CA ASP A 883 18.68 47.07 49.36
C ASP A 883 18.99 47.61 50.77
N LEU A 884 19.01 46.75 51.79
CA LEU A 884 19.47 47.12 53.13
C LEU A 884 20.94 47.55 53.15
N GLU A 885 21.81 46.92 52.35
CA GLU A 885 23.21 47.33 52.21
C GLU A 885 23.34 48.71 51.55
N LYS A 886 22.49 49.03 50.57
CA LYS A 886 22.45 50.38 49.97
C LYS A 886 22.00 51.41 50.99
N GLU A 887 20.91 51.14 51.72
CA GLU A 887 20.39 52.02 52.77
C GLU A 887 21.44 52.24 53.87
N ASN A 888 22.13 51.19 54.31
CA ASN A 888 23.22 51.30 55.28
C ASN A 888 24.39 52.16 54.75
N LYS A 889 24.76 52.01 53.47
CA LYS A 889 25.78 52.88 52.83
C LYS A 889 25.32 54.35 52.80
N GLU A 890 24.05 54.61 52.55
CA GLU A 890 23.48 55.96 52.58
C GLU A 890 23.47 56.54 54.00
N LEU A 891 23.07 55.76 55.01
CA LEU A 891 23.13 56.16 56.42
C LEU A 891 24.56 56.43 56.88
N VAL A 892 25.54 55.62 56.46
CA VAL A 892 26.96 55.87 56.75
C VAL A 892 27.45 57.16 56.07
N LYS A 893 27.05 57.42 54.82
CA LYS A 893 27.35 58.69 54.15
C LYS A 893 26.72 59.86 54.91
N GLN A 894 25.47 59.76 55.33
CA GLN A 894 24.79 60.78 56.11
C GLN A 894 25.50 61.02 57.45
N GLY A 895 25.84 59.97 58.19
CA GLY A 895 26.61 60.07 59.43
C GLY A 895 28.01 60.70 59.23
N SER A 896 28.67 60.44 58.09
CA SER A 896 29.92 61.11 57.75
C SER A 896 29.72 62.60 57.47
N ILE A 897 28.63 62.98 56.81
CA ILE A 897 28.27 64.39 56.57
C ILE A 897 28.01 65.06 57.91
N ASP A 898 27.16 64.49 58.75
CA ASP A 898 26.82 65.03 60.07
C ASP A 898 28.06 65.19 60.96
N LYS A 899 28.99 64.23 60.92
CA LYS A 899 30.27 64.32 61.63
C LYS A 899 31.14 65.48 61.12
N LYS A 900 31.21 65.70 59.81
CA LYS A 900 31.92 66.85 59.21
C LYS A 900 31.25 68.16 59.61
N THR A 901 29.92 68.23 59.57
CA THR A 901 29.14 69.39 60.01
C THR A 901 29.40 69.69 61.49
N LEU A 902 29.37 68.68 62.37
CA LEU A 902 29.71 68.82 63.78
C LEU A 902 31.15 69.28 64.01
N MET A 903 32.10 68.77 63.23
CA MET A 903 33.50 69.20 63.31
C MET A 903 33.63 70.68 62.91
N THR A 904 32.97 71.09 61.82
CA THR A 904 32.93 72.48 61.36
C THR A 904 32.30 73.39 62.42
N LEU A 905 31.14 73.01 62.97
CA LEU A 905 30.49 73.77 64.05
C LEU A 905 31.34 73.85 65.32
N ARG A 906 32.10 72.79 65.65
CA ARG A 906 33.06 72.81 66.75
C ARG A 906 34.22 73.77 66.47
N GLU A 907 34.77 73.76 65.26
CA GLU A 907 35.82 74.68 64.83
C GLU A 907 35.33 76.14 64.86
N GLU A 908 34.10 76.40 64.38
CA GLU A 908 33.44 77.71 64.47
C GLU A 908 33.23 78.14 65.92
N LEU A 909 32.73 77.24 66.79
CA LEU A 909 32.53 77.53 68.21
C LEU A 909 33.86 77.81 68.93
N VAL A 910 34.92 77.05 68.63
CA VAL A 910 36.27 77.29 69.16
C VAL A 910 36.81 78.61 68.65
N SER A 911 36.63 78.92 67.37
CA SER A 911 37.02 80.20 66.77
C SER A 911 36.28 81.37 67.41
N GLU A 912 34.98 81.23 67.68
CA GLU A 912 34.17 82.23 68.37
C GLU A 912 34.58 82.38 69.84
N LYS A 913 34.90 81.27 70.52
CA LYS A 913 35.41 81.30 71.89
C LYS A 913 36.78 81.96 71.96
N LEU A 914 37.68 81.68 71.01
CA LEU A 914 38.97 82.35 70.87
C LEU A 914 38.77 83.85 70.59
N ARG A 915 37.84 84.22 69.71
CA ARG A 915 37.51 85.62 69.41
C ARG A 915 36.95 86.33 70.64
N THR A 916 36.08 85.67 71.41
CA THR A 916 35.52 86.18 72.66
C THR A 916 36.61 86.33 73.72
N GLN A 917 37.52 85.37 73.85
CA GLN A 917 38.64 85.43 74.76
C GLN A 917 39.64 86.53 74.36
N GLN A 918 39.90 86.71 73.07
CA GLN A 918 40.70 87.80 72.55
C GLN A 918 40.05 89.15 72.89
N MET A 919 38.74 89.28 72.69
CA MET A 919 37.98 90.48 73.05
C MET A 919 38.00 90.74 74.57
N ASN A 920 37.93 89.69 75.40
CA ASN A 920 38.10 89.80 76.85
C ASN A 920 39.52 90.21 77.25
N ASN A 921 40.55 89.63 76.63
CA ASN A 921 41.94 90.04 76.87
C ASN A 921 42.18 91.49 76.45
N ASP A 922 41.60 91.92 75.33
CA ASP A 922 41.67 93.30 74.88
C ASP A 922 40.87 94.23 75.80
N LEU A 923 39.72 93.78 76.34
CA LEU A 923 39.00 94.48 77.40
C LEU A 923 39.80 94.57 78.71
N GLU A 924 40.49 93.50 79.12
CA GLU A 924 41.37 93.51 80.30
C GLU A 924 42.56 94.43 80.09
N LYS A 925 43.20 94.40 78.91
CA LYS A 925 44.25 95.37 78.55
C LYS A 925 43.72 96.79 78.55
N LEU A 926 42.55 97.04 77.98
CA LEU A 926 41.92 98.37 77.98
C LEU A 926 41.56 98.79 79.42
N THR A 927 41.09 97.86 80.25
CA THR A 927 40.80 98.10 81.68
C THR A 927 42.08 98.42 82.43
N HIS A 928 43.17 97.71 82.14
CA HIS A 928 44.48 97.96 82.74
C HIS A 928 45.12 99.26 82.23
N GLU A 929 44.96 99.60 80.95
CA GLU A 929 45.36 100.90 80.39
C GLU A 929 44.53 102.03 80.99
N LEU A 930 43.23 101.84 81.19
CA LEU A 930 42.35 102.79 81.89
C LEU A 930 42.74 102.94 83.37
N GLU A 931 43.08 101.86 84.07
CA GLU A 931 43.63 101.89 85.44
C GLU A 931 44.99 102.60 85.49
N LYS A 932 45.86 102.38 84.49
CA LYS A 932 47.19 103.01 84.38
C LYS A 932 47.12 104.51 84.06
N ILE A 933 46.00 104.96 83.49
CA ILE A 933 45.65 106.37 83.24
C ILE A 933 44.83 106.97 84.42
N GLY A 934 44.62 106.21 85.51
CA GLY A 934 44.01 106.69 86.76
C GLY A 934 42.47 106.57 86.83
N LEU A 935 41.84 105.83 85.91
CA LEU A 935 40.39 105.66 85.81
C LEU A 935 39.96 104.27 86.29
N ASN A 936 40.01 104.05 87.60
CA ASN A 936 39.51 102.83 88.24
C ASN A 936 37.98 102.87 88.38
N LYS A 937 37.30 101.78 87.99
CA LYS A 937 35.84 101.69 87.80
C LYS A 937 35.03 101.95 89.08
N GLU A 938 35.65 101.82 90.25
CA GLU A 938 35.00 102.08 91.55
C GLU A 938 35.16 103.52 92.08
N ARG A 939 35.77 104.48 91.35
CA ARG A 939 35.95 105.86 91.87
C ARG A 939 35.69 107.08 90.97
N LEU A 940 35.12 106.96 89.78
CA LEU A 940 34.53 108.13 89.08
C LEU A 940 33.11 107.86 88.55
N LEU A 941 32.29 107.29 89.43
CA LEU A 941 30.85 107.60 89.53
C LEU A 941 30.59 109.06 89.96
N HIS A 942 31.63 109.88 90.12
CA HIS A 942 31.62 111.34 90.21
C HIS A 942 32.90 111.84 89.56
N ASP A 943 32.84 112.40 88.35
CA ASP A 943 33.25 113.79 88.10
C ASP A 943 33.04 114.14 86.62
N GLU A 944 32.49 115.33 86.38
CA GLU A 944 32.28 115.89 85.04
C GLU A 944 33.54 116.63 84.57
N SER A 945 33.74 116.57 83.25
CA SER A 945 34.67 117.37 82.43
C SER A 945 36.14 116.92 82.37
N SER A 946 36.54 116.50 81.17
CA SER A 946 37.85 116.83 80.61
C SER A 946 37.82 116.61 79.09
N ASP A 947 38.09 117.70 78.38
CA ASP A 947 38.06 117.90 76.92
C ASP A 947 39.16 117.10 76.18
N ASP A 948 40.11 116.51 76.92
CA ASP A 948 41.17 115.66 76.35
C ASP A 948 40.67 114.25 75.95
N ARG A 949 39.47 113.86 76.40
CA ARG A 949 38.84 112.58 76.03
C ARG A 949 38.36 112.57 74.57
N PHE A 950 37.95 113.72 74.03
CA PHE A 950 37.39 113.80 72.67
C PHE A 950 38.47 113.72 71.58
N LYS A 951 39.63 114.37 71.75
CA LYS A 951 40.71 114.33 70.75
C LYS A 951 41.38 112.96 70.61
N LEU A 952 41.46 112.20 71.70
CA LEU A 952 41.99 110.83 71.70
C LEU A 952 41.00 109.83 71.06
N LEU A 953 39.70 110.08 71.17
CA LEU A 953 38.65 109.30 70.52
C LEU A 953 38.62 109.56 69.00
N GLU A 954 38.84 110.79 68.56
CA GLU A 954 38.82 111.17 67.14
C GLU A 954 40.01 110.56 66.36
N THR A 955 41.22 110.61 66.92
CA THR A 955 42.41 109.97 66.31
C THR A 955 42.35 108.43 66.30
N LYS A 956 41.72 107.83 67.32
CA LYS A 956 41.42 106.38 67.31
C LYS A 956 40.33 106.04 66.29
N LEU A 957 39.35 106.90 66.06
CA LEU A 957 38.31 106.67 65.05
C LEU A 957 38.91 106.71 63.63
N GLU A 958 39.72 107.72 63.31
CA GLU A 958 40.34 107.86 61.97
C GLU A 958 41.28 106.71 61.62
N SER A 959 42.13 106.26 62.56
CA SER A 959 43.02 105.12 62.32
C SER A 959 42.27 103.80 62.14
N THR A 960 41.16 103.61 62.86
CA THR A 960 40.29 102.44 62.72
C THR A 960 39.54 102.46 61.38
N LEU A 961 39.10 103.65 60.93
CA LEU A 961 38.41 103.83 59.65
C LEU A 961 39.34 103.56 58.46
N LYS A 962 40.60 103.98 58.53
CA LYS A 962 41.60 103.74 57.48
C LYS A 962 41.93 102.25 57.32
N SER A 963 42.15 101.54 58.42
CA SER A 963 42.41 100.09 58.39
C SER A 963 41.19 99.29 57.88
N SER A 964 39.97 99.72 58.22
CA SER A 964 38.73 99.10 57.71
C SER A 964 38.55 99.31 56.20
N LEU A 965 38.98 100.44 55.66
CA LEU A 965 38.96 100.73 54.22
C LEU A 965 39.97 99.85 53.45
N GLU A 966 41.21 99.72 53.92
CA GLU A 966 42.23 98.85 53.30
C GLU A 966 41.78 97.38 53.23
N ILE A 967 41.22 96.84 54.32
CA ILE A 967 40.70 95.45 54.35
C ILE A 967 39.53 95.27 53.36
N LYS A 968 38.70 96.30 53.16
CA LYS A 968 37.61 96.24 52.18
C LYS A 968 38.12 96.29 50.74
N GLU A 969 39.13 97.10 50.44
CA GLU A 969 39.74 97.16 49.11
C GLU A 969 40.42 95.83 48.73
N GLU A 970 41.17 95.20 49.64
CA GLU A 970 41.76 93.87 49.40
C GLU A 970 40.71 92.79 49.15
N LYS A 971 39.59 92.84 49.89
CA LYS A 971 38.50 91.87 49.75
C LYS A 971 37.71 92.06 48.44
N ILE A 972 37.58 93.29 47.97
CA ILE A 972 36.99 93.59 46.65
C ILE A 972 37.90 93.07 45.54
N ALA A 973 39.21 93.34 45.59
CA ALA A 973 40.16 92.83 44.61
C ALA A 973 40.19 91.28 44.52
N ALA A 974 40.12 90.59 45.67
CA ALA A 974 40.06 89.13 45.71
C ALA A 974 38.75 88.55 45.11
N LEU A 975 37.63 89.26 45.28
CA LEU A 975 36.34 88.85 44.70
C LEU A 975 36.30 89.09 43.19
N GLU A 976 36.87 90.20 42.71
CA GLU A 976 37.00 90.49 41.27
C GLU A 976 37.87 89.45 40.55
N ALA A 977 38.97 89.01 41.15
CA ALA A 977 39.82 87.94 40.61
C ALA A 977 39.07 86.60 40.47
N ARG A 978 38.30 86.18 41.49
CA ARG A 978 37.48 84.96 41.45
C ARG A 978 36.35 85.03 40.42
N LEU A 979 35.75 86.20 40.23
CA LEU A 979 34.70 86.40 39.23
C LEU A 979 35.28 86.25 37.81
N GLN A 980 36.49 86.75 37.57
CA GLN A 980 37.17 86.62 36.29
C GLN A 980 37.55 85.16 35.96
N GLU A 981 38.03 84.38 36.93
CA GLU A 981 38.29 82.95 36.76
C GLU A 981 37.01 82.17 36.39
N SER A 982 35.91 82.42 37.10
CA SER A 982 34.62 81.79 36.83
C SER A 982 34.07 82.12 35.43
N SER A 983 34.25 83.37 34.99
CA SER A 983 33.87 83.83 33.65
C SER A 983 34.63 83.08 32.54
N ASN A 984 35.95 82.94 32.69
CA ASN A 984 36.80 82.22 31.73
C ASN A 984 36.44 80.74 31.63
N LEU A 985 36.21 80.07 32.77
CA LEU A 985 35.82 78.65 32.80
C LEU A 985 34.47 78.41 32.10
N ASN A 986 33.51 79.31 32.29
CA ASN A 986 32.22 79.26 31.61
C ASN A 986 32.35 79.44 30.08
N GLN A 987 33.27 80.29 29.62
CA GLN A 987 33.52 80.49 28.20
C GLN A 987 34.13 79.24 27.54
N GLN A 988 35.00 78.52 28.28
CA GLN A 988 35.64 77.28 27.86
C GLN A 988 34.63 76.14 27.71
N LEU A 989 33.76 75.94 28.72
CA LEU A 989 32.66 74.95 28.67
C LEU A 989 31.69 75.20 27.49
N ARG A 990 31.42 76.46 27.16
CA ARG A 990 30.57 76.82 26.00
C ARG A 990 31.22 76.48 24.65
N GLN A 991 32.54 76.51 24.55
CA GLN A 991 33.26 76.10 23.33
C GLN A 991 33.23 74.58 23.18
N GLU A 992 33.43 73.81 24.26
CA GLU A 992 33.39 72.35 24.26
C GLU A 992 32.00 71.81 23.87
N LEU A 993 30.93 72.40 24.40
CA LEU A 993 29.54 72.07 24.00
C LEU A 993 29.27 72.29 22.51
N LYS A 994 29.86 73.35 21.91
CA LYS A 994 29.74 73.63 20.47
C LYS A 994 30.47 72.59 19.61
N THR A 995 31.59 72.05 20.07
CA THR A 995 32.32 70.98 19.37
C THR A 995 31.60 69.64 19.42
N VAL A 996 31.02 69.27 20.58
CA VAL A 996 30.25 68.02 20.71
C VAL A 996 29.02 68.02 19.80
N SER A 997 28.28 69.13 19.75
CA SER A 997 27.11 69.27 18.88
C SER A 997 27.45 69.16 17.38
N LYS A 998 28.63 69.61 16.94
CA LYS A 998 29.07 69.43 15.54
C LYS A 998 29.40 67.98 15.20
N ILE A 999 29.96 67.21 16.14
CA ILE A 999 30.34 65.81 15.93
C ILE A 999 29.09 64.94 15.80
N GLU A 1000 28.06 65.16 16.62
CA GLU A 1000 26.80 64.42 16.56
C GLU A 1000 26.03 64.66 15.24
N ILE A 1001 25.99 65.92 14.77
CA ILE A 1001 25.34 66.25 13.49
C ILE A 1001 26.09 65.61 12.31
N HIS A 1002 27.43 65.53 12.36
CA HIS A 1002 28.20 64.93 11.28
C HIS A 1002 28.03 63.39 11.22
N ALA A 1003 27.94 62.73 12.38
CA ALA A 1003 27.65 61.30 12.47
C ALA A 1003 26.24 60.95 11.98
N PHE A 1004 25.25 61.81 12.22
CA PHE A 1004 23.88 61.62 11.74
C PHE A 1004 23.76 61.75 10.21
N ILE A 1005 24.51 62.68 9.59
CA ILE A 1005 24.53 62.85 8.13
C ILE A 1005 25.20 61.66 7.42
N ILE A 1006 26.25 61.06 8.01
CA ILE A 1006 26.91 59.87 7.45
C ILE A 1006 25.96 58.65 7.45
N ASN A 1007 25.17 58.47 8.52
CA ASN A 1007 24.21 57.36 8.59
C ASN A 1007 23.02 57.51 7.62
N ILE A 1008 22.60 58.73 7.29
CA ILE A 1008 21.55 58.99 6.28
C ILE A 1008 22.08 58.79 4.85
N ASN A 1009 23.33 59.17 4.56
CA ASN A 1009 23.93 58.97 3.23
C ASN A 1009 24.24 57.49 2.94
N ASN A 1010 24.60 56.69 3.95
CA ASN A 1010 24.82 55.25 3.78
C ASN A 1010 23.52 54.44 3.62
N SER A 1011 22.37 54.95 4.07
CA SER A 1011 21.07 54.32 3.88
C SER A 1011 20.39 54.69 2.56
N SER A 1012 20.92 55.68 1.83
CA SER A 1012 20.37 56.18 0.56
C SER A 1012 21.10 55.64 -0.70
N SER A 1013 22.14 54.81 -0.54
CA SER A 1013 23.00 54.29 -1.63
C SER A 1013 22.87 52.78 -1.89
N LEU A 1014 21.81 52.15 -1.37
CA LEU A 1014 21.44 50.75 -1.65
C LEU A 1014 20.11 50.61 -2.43
N GLN A 1015 19.61 51.70 -3.01
CA GLN A 1015 18.63 51.69 -4.10
C GLN A 1015 19.18 52.54 -5.26
N THR A 1016 19.39 51.89 -6.41
CA THR A 1016 20.33 52.13 -7.55
C THR A 1016 21.61 51.35 -7.41
#